data_AF-A0A8B9IVN6-F1
#
_entry.id   AF-A0A8B9IVN6-F1
#
_cell.length_a   1.000
_cell.length_b   1.000
_cell.length_c   1.000
_cell.angle_alpha   90.00
_cell.angle_beta   90.00
_cell.angle_gamma   90.00
#
_symmetry.space_group_name_H-M   'P 1'
#
loop_
_entity.id
_entity.type
_entity.pdbx_description
1 polymer ?
#
loop_
_entity_poly.entity_id
_entity_poly.type
_entity_poly.pdbx_seq_one_letter_code
_entity_poly.pdbx_strand_id
1 'polypeptide(L)'
;MEVRKSILSDASKVKKLQQSGEAFVQDGSCNNIAPHLHKCRECRLDSYRKNKEQKDSTVFCRFFHFRRLQFNKHGILREEGFLTPNKYDPEAISLWLPLSRNVVGLDLDTAKYILANIGDHFCQLVISEKEVMSTIEPHRQVAWKRAVRGVREMCDVCDTTIFNLHWVCSKCGFGVCVDCYRMKKKNDGSDTFSWFKCVKGQVHEPENLMPTQIIPGKALYDVGDIVHSIRTKWGIKANCPCANKQFKALSKPTLKEDSKQVLLLSHAMSVVQVCLSYYPYASVNTPPSLSWLSNLTSGNVNKENKEKLLIPIPKNENKPLQTLPSLAKPAAALQTFNSAILTPVSNNNTGFLRNLLNSSGGKTDNGLKSTPKILDDIFASLVQNRTITDLPKKPQGLTIKPTIMGFDTPHYWLCDNRLLCLQDPNNESNWNVFRECWKQGQPVMVSGVHHKLNADLWRPESFRKEFGQQEVDLVNCRTNEIITGATVGDFWDGFEDISSRLRTEEGEPMVLKLKDWPPGEDFRDMMPSRFDDLMKNIPLPEYTRRGGKLNLASRLPNYFVRPDLGPKMYNAYGLITPEDRKYGTTNLHLDVSDAANVMVYVGIPKGQADQEEEVLKTIQDGDSDELTIKRFTESREKPGALWHIYAAKDTEKIREFLKKVAEEQGQENPVDHDPIHDQSWYLDRSLRKRLHQEYGVQGWAIVQFLGDVVFIPAGAPHQVHNLYSCIKVAEDFVSPEHVKHCFWLTQEFRYLSHTHTNHEDKLQVKNVIYHAVKDAVGILRANESSLSRP
;
A
#
# COMPACT_ATOMS: atom_id res chain seq x y z
N MET A 1 -1.54 -16.00 27.21
CA MET A 1 -1.79 -17.18 26.35
C MET A 1 -1.89 -18.41 27.23
N GLU A 2 -2.84 -19.32 27.03
CA GLU A 2 -2.67 -20.69 27.49
C GLU A 2 -1.70 -21.41 26.54
N VAL A 3 -0.46 -21.60 26.96
CA VAL A 3 0.47 -22.47 26.25
C VAL A 3 0.03 -23.91 26.50
N ARG A 4 -0.56 -24.56 25.48
CA ARG A 4 -0.83 -26.01 25.52
C ARG A 4 0.48 -26.72 25.84
N LYS A 5 0.59 -27.31 27.04
CA LYS A 5 1.80 -28.02 27.48
C LYS A 5 2.11 -29.16 26.50
N SER A 6 3.36 -29.23 26.04
CA SER A 6 3.82 -30.25 25.07
C SER A 6 3.45 -31.66 25.52
N ILE A 7 3.11 -32.52 24.57
CA ILE A 7 2.78 -33.93 24.77
C ILE A 7 3.87 -34.70 25.53
N LEU A 8 5.13 -34.25 25.43
CA LEU A 8 6.26 -34.84 26.16
C LEU A 8 6.32 -34.48 27.65
N SER A 9 5.56 -33.46 28.09
CA SER A 9 5.40 -33.13 29.52
C SER A 9 4.33 -33.98 30.23
N ASP A 10 3.57 -34.78 29.48
CA ASP A 10 2.53 -35.67 30.02
C ASP A 10 3.01 -37.13 29.96
N ALA A 11 3.48 -37.64 31.10
CA ALA A 11 3.99 -39.00 31.21
C ALA A 11 2.97 -40.09 30.79
N SER A 12 1.65 -39.82 30.90
CA SER A 12 0.61 -40.75 30.46
C SER A 12 0.51 -40.82 28.93
N LYS A 13 0.68 -39.68 28.25
CA LYS A 13 0.72 -39.61 26.78
C LYS A 13 2.04 -40.16 26.24
N VAL A 14 3.18 -39.83 26.86
CA VAL A 14 4.49 -40.41 26.52
C VAL A 14 4.46 -41.93 26.59
N LYS A 15 3.94 -42.52 27.68
CA LYS A 15 3.84 -43.98 27.82
C LYS A 15 2.98 -44.61 26.73
N LYS A 16 1.85 -43.99 26.35
CA LYS A 16 1.00 -44.45 25.24
C LYS A 16 1.72 -44.40 23.88
N LEU A 17 2.47 -43.34 23.59
CA LEU A 17 3.25 -43.21 22.35
C LEU A 17 4.43 -44.19 22.30
N GLN A 18 5.08 -44.47 23.43
CA GLN A 18 6.12 -45.51 23.54
C GLN A 18 5.56 -46.93 23.36
N GLN A 19 4.34 -47.19 23.80
CA GLN A 19 3.67 -48.50 23.66
C GLN A 19 3.10 -48.74 22.26
N SER A 20 2.49 -47.73 21.65
CA SER A 20 1.91 -47.81 20.30
C SER A 20 2.96 -47.66 19.18
N GLY A 21 4.06 -46.95 19.45
CA GLY A 21 5.02 -46.55 18.43
C GLY A 21 4.47 -45.50 17.46
N GLU A 22 3.37 -44.81 17.78
CA GLU A 22 2.76 -43.81 16.89
C GLU A 22 3.63 -42.55 16.73
N ALA A 23 3.67 -42.02 15.50
CA ALA A 23 4.48 -40.88 15.13
C ALA A 23 3.68 -39.56 15.17
N PHE A 24 3.96 -38.75 16.19
CA PHE A 24 3.26 -37.51 16.55
C PHE A 24 3.96 -36.26 15.97
N VAL A 25 3.34 -35.09 16.10
CA VAL A 25 3.88 -33.81 15.62
C VAL A 25 4.63 -33.10 16.75
N GLN A 26 5.80 -32.52 16.46
CA GLN A 26 6.55 -31.71 17.42
C GLN A 26 5.74 -30.48 17.88
N ASP A 27 5.56 -30.32 19.19
CA ASP A 27 4.79 -29.26 19.84
C ASP A 27 5.61 -28.50 20.91
N GLY A 28 6.93 -28.42 20.71
CA GLY A 28 7.86 -27.68 21.55
C GLY A 28 9.13 -27.26 20.80
N SER A 29 9.94 -26.40 21.41
CA SER A 29 11.24 -25.95 20.86
C SER A 29 12.22 -27.12 20.73
N CYS A 30 13.06 -27.15 19.68
CA CYS A 30 14.09 -28.19 19.51
C CYS A 30 15.03 -28.31 20.72
N ASN A 31 15.20 -27.23 21.49
CA ASN A 31 16.02 -27.21 22.71
C ASN A 31 15.37 -28.00 23.87
N ASN A 32 14.05 -28.23 23.82
CA ASN A 32 13.25 -28.80 24.92
C ASN A 32 12.70 -30.21 24.58
N ILE A 33 12.90 -30.71 23.36
CA ILE A 33 12.39 -32.03 22.90
C ILE A 33 13.38 -33.16 23.23
N ALA A 34 14.57 -33.14 22.62
CA ALA A 34 15.63 -34.13 22.86
C ALA A 34 16.97 -33.62 22.29
N PRO A 35 18.11 -33.86 22.96
CA PRO A 35 19.40 -33.24 22.62
C PRO A 35 20.05 -33.79 21.34
N HIS A 36 19.67 -35.00 20.90
CA HIS A 36 20.28 -35.71 19.76
C HIS A 36 19.54 -35.52 18.43
N LEU A 37 18.40 -34.84 18.42
CA LEU A 37 17.66 -34.50 17.19
C LEU A 37 18.25 -33.25 16.53
N HIS A 38 18.01 -33.05 15.24
CA HIS A 38 18.51 -31.85 14.57
C HIS A 38 17.88 -30.58 15.18
N LYS A 39 18.70 -29.59 15.50
CA LYS A 39 18.23 -28.26 15.93
C LYS A 39 18.04 -27.37 14.70
N CYS A 40 16.90 -26.68 14.63
CA CYS A 40 16.68 -25.66 13.61
C CYS A 40 17.58 -24.42 13.83
N ARG A 41 17.68 -23.54 12.82
CA ARG A 41 18.52 -22.33 12.81
C ARG A 41 18.40 -21.52 14.10
N GLU A 42 17.18 -21.16 14.51
CA GLU A 42 16.95 -20.33 15.69
C GLU A 42 17.28 -21.05 17.00
N CYS A 43 16.82 -22.29 17.20
CA CYS A 43 17.19 -23.08 18.39
C CYS A 43 18.70 -23.32 18.52
N ARG A 44 19.42 -23.40 17.39
CA ARG A 44 20.89 -23.47 17.36
C ARG A 44 21.51 -22.15 17.81
N LEU A 45 21.05 -21.01 17.31
CA LEU A 45 21.55 -19.68 17.73
C LEU A 45 21.25 -19.39 19.20
N ASP A 46 20.03 -19.68 19.64
CA ASP A 46 19.56 -19.62 21.03
C ASP A 46 20.45 -20.45 21.98
N SER A 47 20.91 -21.63 21.54
CA SER A 47 21.83 -22.48 22.33
C SER A 47 23.17 -21.82 22.67
N TYR A 48 23.55 -20.72 22.01
CA TYR A 48 24.77 -19.95 22.30
C TYR A 48 24.51 -18.67 23.10
N ARG A 49 23.26 -18.23 23.26
CA ARG A 49 22.89 -17.03 24.03
C ARG A 49 22.89 -17.36 25.53
N LYS A 50 23.65 -16.60 26.33
CA LYS A 50 23.83 -16.87 27.77
C LYS A 50 22.69 -16.34 28.67
N ASN A 51 21.94 -15.33 28.22
CA ASN A 51 20.89 -14.70 29.02
C ASN A 51 19.65 -15.61 29.08
N LYS A 52 19.11 -15.83 30.29
CA LYS A 52 18.09 -16.87 30.55
C LYS A 52 16.64 -16.41 30.38
N GLU A 53 16.39 -15.12 30.21
CA GLU A 53 15.11 -14.49 30.53
C GLU A 53 14.01 -14.66 29.46
N GLN A 54 14.34 -15.18 28.27
CA GLN A 54 13.41 -15.30 27.14
C GLN A 54 13.16 -16.75 26.67
N LYS A 55 13.37 -17.74 27.57
CA LYS A 55 13.44 -19.17 27.25
C LYS A 55 12.17 -19.85 26.73
N ASP A 56 10.99 -19.34 27.06
CA ASP A 56 9.74 -20.10 26.88
C ASP A 56 8.98 -19.82 25.57
N SER A 57 9.52 -18.95 24.70
CA SER A 57 8.93 -18.70 23.37
C SER A 57 9.21 -19.85 22.39
N THR A 58 8.46 -20.94 22.54
CA THR A 58 8.41 -22.07 21.59
C THR A 58 8.10 -21.65 20.15
N VAL A 59 7.47 -20.49 20.01
CA VAL A 59 7.01 -19.82 18.78
C VAL A 59 8.10 -19.67 17.72
N PHE A 60 9.35 -19.41 18.11
CA PHE A 60 10.47 -19.20 17.17
C PHE A 60 11.08 -20.49 16.59
N CYS A 61 10.62 -21.67 17.02
CA CYS A 61 11.18 -22.93 16.56
C CYS A 61 10.64 -23.31 15.16
N ARG A 62 11.46 -23.20 14.12
CA ARG A 62 11.09 -23.50 12.71
C ARG A 62 10.55 -24.93 12.44
N PHE A 63 10.67 -25.86 13.39
CA PHE A 63 10.11 -27.23 13.33
C PHE A 63 8.86 -27.46 14.20
N PHE A 64 8.43 -26.47 14.98
CA PHE A 64 7.18 -26.50 15.75
C PHE A 64 5.98 -26.67 14.81
N HIS A 65 5.08 -27.59 15.16
CA HIS A 65 3.93 -28.02 14.34
C HIS A 65 4.26 -28.37 12.88
N PHE A 66 5.47 -28.88 12.62
CA PHE A 66 5.94 -29.24 11.27
C PHE A 66 6.68 -30.59 11.20
N ARG A 67 7.69 -30.80 12.05
CA ARG A 67 8.44 -32.06 12.11
C ARG A 67 7.64 -33.14 12.83
N ARG A 68 7.70 -34.38 12.33
CA ARG A 68 7.10 -35.57 12.96
C ARG A 68 8.15 -36.41 13.68
N LEU A 69 7.78 -36.89 14.85
CA LEU A 69 8.65 -37.59 15.80
C LEU A 69 8.01 -38.92 16.21
N GLN A 70 8.83 -39.94 16.40
CA GLN A 70 8.37 -41.29 16.77
C GLN A 70 9.29 -41.87 17.84
N PHE A 71 8.74 -42.65 18.78
CA PHE A 71 9.54 -43.46 19.68
C PHE A 71 9.95 -44.76 18.98
N ASN A 72 11.24 -45.10 19.01
CA ASN A 72 11.70 -46.42 18.58
C ASN A 72 11.40 -47.49 19.66
N LYS A 73 11.65 -48.76 19.34
CA LYS A 73 11.47 -49.93 20.24
C LYS A 73 12.26 -49.85 21.56
N HIS A 74 13.16 -48.89 21.72
CA HIS A 74 13.97 -48.65 22.92
C HIS A 74 13.56 -47.36 23.67
N GLY A 75 12.41 -46.76 23.34
CA GLY A 75 11.92 -45.54 23.97
C GLY A 75 12.66 -44.25 23.59
N ILE A 76 13.51 -44.28 22.54
CA ILE A 76 14.29 -43.13 22.06
C ILE A 76 13.54 -42.45 20.92
N LEU A 77 13.36 -41.13 21.02
CA LEU A 77 12.77 -40.32 19.95
C LEU A 77 13.64 -40.29 18.68
N ARG A 78 13.00 -40.39 17.52
CA ARG A 78 13.60 -40.28 16.19
C ARG A 78 12.74 -39.37 15.30
N GLU A 79 13.37 -38.82 14.27
CA GLU A 79 12.71 -38.06 13.21
C GLU A 79 12.04 -39.06 12.27
N GLU A 80 10.71 -38.99 12.12
CA GLU A 80 9.94 -39.89 11.24
C GLU A 80 9.59 -39.21 9.90
N GLY A 81 9.64 -37.88 9.87
CA GLY A 81 9.47 -37.08 8.66
C GLY A 81 8.86 -35.71 8.97
N PHE A 82 8.00 -35.25 8.08
CA PHE A 82 7.24 -34.01 8.21
C PHE A 82 5.75 -34.26 8.03
N LEU A 83 4.93 -33.29 8.41
CA LEU A 83 3.50 -33.30 8.08
C LEU A 83 3.29 -33.30 6.56
N THR A 84 2.16 -33.86 6.12
CA THR A 84 1.81 -34.00 4.70
C THR A 84 0.47 -33.30 4.42
N PRO A 85 0.27 -32.69 3.23
CA PRO A 85 -0.92 -31.88 2.92
C PRO A 85 -2.26 -32.56 3.16
N ASN A 86 -2.35 -33.89 3.12
CA ASN A 86 -3.60 -34.63 3.29
C ASN A 86 -3.84 -35.12 4.74
N LYS A 87 -2.99 -34.74 5.71
CA LYS A 87 -3.10 -35.14 7.12
C LYS A 87 -3.23 -33.91 8.03
N TYR A 88 -4.40 -33.27 8.00
CA TYR A 88 -4.77 -32.12 8.82
C TYR A 88 -5.98 -32.43 9.71
N ASP A 89 -6.10 -31.68 10.82
CA ASP A 89 -7.30 -31.66 11.66
C ASP A 89 -8.35 -30.64 11.15
N PRO A 90 -9.63 -30.75 11.59
CA PRO A 90 -10.68 -29.82 11.18
C PRO A 90 -10.42 -28.36 11.56
N GLU A 91 -9.76 -28.09 12.68
CA GLU A 91 -9.39 -26.73 13.10
C GLU A 91 -8.47 -26.09 12.06
N ALA A 92 -7.41 -26.80 11.65
CA ALA A 92 -6.44 -26.32 10.65
C ALA A 92 -7.07 -25.98 9.29
N ILE A 93 -7.99 -26.80 8.75
CA ILE A 93 -8.62 -26.52 7.45
C ILE A 93 -9.74 -25.46 7.53
N SER A 94 -10.41 -25.32 8.68
CA SER A 94 -11.48 -24.32 8.87
C SER A 94 -11.00 -22.87 8.73
N LEU A 95 -9.71 -22.61 8.93
CA LEU A 95 -9.08 -21.30 8.71
C LEU A 95 -9.14 -20.87 7.23
N TRP A 96 -9.03 -21.84 6.32
CA TRP A 96 -8.81 -21.62 4.88
C TRP A 96 -10.07 -21.78 4.02
N LEU A 97 -11.06 -22.57 4.46
CA LEU A 97 -12.32 -22.72 3.72
C LEU A 97 -13.37 -21.63 4.07
N PRO A 98 -14.28 -21.28 3.15
CA PRO A 98 -15.38 -20.34 3.43
C PRO A 98 -16.33 -20.93 4.48
N LEU A 99 -16.71 -20.11 5.45
CA LEU A 99 -17.60 -20.53 6.54
C LEU A 99 -19.06 -20.50 6.08
N SER A 100 -19.84 -21.51 6.47
CA SER A 100 -21.29 -21.61 6.18
C SER A 100 -22.17 -20.73 7.09
N ARG A 101 -21.66 -19.56 7.49
CA ARG A 101 -22.35 -18.60 8.38
C ARG A 101 -21.97 -17.18 7.98
N ASN A 102 -22.80 -16.20 8.36
CA ASN A 102 -22.51 -14.79 8.11
C ASN A 102 -21.16 -14.39 8.72
N VAL A 103 -20.34 -13.71 7.90
CA VAL A 103 -19.09 -13.07 8.32
C VAL A 103 -19.43 -11.75 9.00
N VAL A 104 -18.91 -11.53 10.19
CA VAL A 104 -19.14 -10.28 10.94
C VAL A 104 -18.50 -9.10 10.20
N GLY A 105 -19.25 -8.01 10.01
CA GLY A 105 -18.74 -6.83 9.32
C GLY A 105 -18.59 -6.98 7.80
N LEU A 106 -19.42 -7.83 7.16
CA LEU A 106 -19.56 -7.89 5.70
C LEU A 106 -21.02 -8.04 5.28
N ASP A 107 -21.54 -7.05 4.54
CA ASP A 107 -22.86 -7.14 3.90
C ASP A 107 -22.78 -7.73 2.48
N LEU A 108 -23.95 -8.05 1.91
CA LEU A 108 -24.07 -8.78 0.65
C LEU A 108 -23.50 -8.01 -0.55
N ASP A 109 -23.75 -6.70 -0.63
CA ASP A 109 -23.32 -5.89 -1.76
C ASP A 109 -21.84 -5.49 -1.68
N THR A 110 -21.33 -5.31 -0.46
CA THR A 110 -19.88 -5.22 -0.21
C THR A 110 -19.18 -6.54 -0.58
N ALA A 111 -19.77 -7.70 -0.31
CA ALA A 111 -19.24 -8.98 -0.76
C ALA A 111 -19.21 -9.12 -2.29
N LYS A 112 -20.28 -8.69 -2.99
CA LYS A 112 -20.29 -8.59 -4.47
C LYS A 112 -19.18 -7.65 -4.96
N TYR A 113 -19.04 -6.47 -4.36
CA TYR A 113 -18.08 -5.44 -4.75
C TYR A 113 -16.61 -5.90 -4.58
N ILE A 114 -16.28 -6.51 -3.43
CA ILE A 114 -14.97 -7.11 -3.20
C ILE A 114 -14.70 -8.18 -4.26
N LEU A 115 -15.61 -9.13 -4.47
CA LEU A 115 -15.40 -10.25 -5.39
C LEU A 115 -15.35 -9.82 -6.88
N ALA A 116 -15.98 -8.69 -7.23
CA ALA A 116 -15.84 -8.07 -8.55
C ALA A 116 -14.41 -7.54 -8.77
N ASN A 117 -13.89 -6.70 -7.86
CA ASN A 117 -12.58 -6.06 -8.00
C ASN A 117 -11.39 -7.03 -7.81
N ILE A 118 -11.41 -7.86 -6.77
CA ILE A 118 -10.22 -8.63 -6.35
C ILE A 118 -10.25 -10.10 -6.78
N GLY A 119 -11.41 -10.62 -7.21
CA GLY A 119 -11.57 -12.04 -7.56
C GLY A 119 -10.71 -12.47 -8.75
N ASP A 120 -10.46 -11.60 -9.73
CA ASP A 120 -9.56 -11.91 -10.85
C ASP A 120 -8.09 -12.00 -10.40
N HIS A 121 -7.67 -11.15 -9.45
CA HIS A 121 -6.34 -11.19 -8.83
C HIS A 121 -6.14 -12.44 -7.96
N PHE A 122 -7.18 -12.86 -7.22
CA PHE A 122 -7.18 -14.14 -6.53
C PHE A 122 -7.02 -15.33 -7.50
N CYS A 123 -7.70 -15.31 -8.66
CA CYS A 123 -7.50 -16.33 -9.68
C CYS A 123 -6.06 -16.34 -10.23
N GLN A 124 -5.39 -15.18 -10.35
CA GLN A 124 -3.97 -15.11 -10.74
C GLN A 124 -3.06 -15.76 -9.68
N LEU A 125 -3.31 -15.54 -8.37
CA LEU A 125 -2.59 -16.23 -7.29
C LEU A 125 -2.78 -17.76 -7.38
N VAL A 126 -4.01 -18.22 -7.59
CA VAL A 126 -4.34 -19.65 -7.75
C VAL A 126 -3.66 -20.26 -8.99
N ILE A 127 -3.54 -19.52 -10.11
CA ILE A 127 -2.80 -19.96 -11.30
C ILE A 127 -1.31 -20.08 -10.97
N SER A 128 -0.70 -19.04 -10.39
CA SER A 128 0.74 -19.02 -10.06
C SER A 128 1.14 -20.18 -9.13
N GLU A 129 0.30 -20.51 -8.14
CA GLU A 129 0.55 -21.64 -7.23
C GLU A 129 0.39 -23.00 -7.97
N LYS A 130 -0.58 -23.13 -8.89
CA LYS A 130 -0.71 -24.33 -9.75
C LYS A 130 0.50 -24.50 -10.70
N GLU A 131 1.03 -23.40 -11.23
CA GLU A 131 2.26 -23.41 -12.05
C GLU A 131 3.47 -23.87 -11.21
N VAL A 132 3.63 -23.36 -9.98
CA VAL A 132 4.66 -23.81 -9.04
C VAL A 132 4.52 -25.32 -8.77
N MET A 133 3.33 -25.82 -8.45
CA MET A 133 3.09 -27.26 -8.28
C MET A 133 3.53 -28.08 -9.49
N SER A 134 3.28 -27.61 -10.72
CA SER A 134 3.64 -28.32 -11.94
C SER A 134 5.15 -28.44 -12.18
N THR A 135 5.97 -27.62 -11.50
CA THR A 135 7.44 -27.72 -11.53
C THR A 135 8.03 -28.67 -10.49
N ILE A 136 7.20 -29.22 -9.59
CA ILE A 136 7.63 -30.20 -8.58
C ILE A 136 7.59 -31.60 -9.19
N GLU A 137 8.73 -32.28 -9.18
CA GLU A 137 8.88 -33.64 -9.72
C GLU A 137 7.87 -34.61 -9.07
N PRO A 138 7.10 -35.44 -9.82
CA PRO A 138 5.97 -36.21 -9.25
C PRO A 138 6.30 -37.12 -8.07
N HIS A 139 7.55 -37.58 -7.93
CA HIS A 139 8.01 -38.39 -6.80
C HIS A 139 8.44 -37.60 -5.55
N ARG A 140 8.55 -36.26 -5.61
CA ARG A 140 8.84 -35.42 -4.44
C ARG A 140 7.56 -35.20 -3.65
N GLN A 141 7.47 -35.81 -2.48
CA GLN A 141 6.40 -35.53 -1.54
C GLN A 141 6.48 -34.07 -1.05
N VAL A 142 5.42 -33.29 -1.34
CA VAL A 142 5.24 -31.97 -0.74
C VAL A 142 4.90 -32.14 0.74
N ALA A 143 5.59 -31.40 1.60
CA ALA A 143 5.31 -31.33 3.02
C ALA A 143 4.28 -30.24 3.34
N TRP A 144 3.64 -30.33 4.50
CA TRP A 144 2.70 -29.30 4.99
C TRP A 144 3.22 -28.68 6.27
N LYS A 145 3.43 -27.36 6.27
CA LYS A 145 3.75 -26.59 7.47
C LYS A 145 2.46 -25.98 8.01
N ARG A 146 2.01 -26.43 9.19
CA ARG A 146 0.83 -25.87 9.83
C ARG A 146 1.08 -24.39 10.14
N ALA A 147 0.22 -23.49 9.66
CA ALA A 147 0.23 -22.11 10.13
C ALA A 147 0.10 -22.08 11.67
N VAL A 148 0.87 -21.22 12.34
CA VAL A 148 0.90 -21.10 13.80
C VAL A 148 0.33 -19.75 14.22
N ARG A 149 -0.49 -19.74 15.26
CA ARG A 149 -1.19 -18.51 15.70
C ARG A 149 -0.20 -17.43 16.14
N GLY A 150 -0.31 -16.25 15.55
CA GLY A 150 0.58 -15.11 15.82
C GLY A 150 1.99 -15.26 15.22
N VAL A 151 2.18 -16.18 14.28
CA VAL A 151 3.46 -16.38 13.58
C VAL A 151 3.32 -16.00 12.11
N ARG A 152 4.35 -15.35 11.60
CA ARG A 152 4.49 -14.97 10.20
C ARG A 152 5.56 -15.85 9.56
N GLU A 153 5.23 -16.56 8.49
CA GLU A 153 6.20 -17.38 7.75
C GLU A 153 6.94 -16.50 6.74
N MET A 154 8.23 -16.27 7.00
CA MET A 154 9.09 -15.35 6.25
C MET A 154 10.21 -16.10 5.53
N CYS A 155 10.57 -15.61 4.35
CA CYS A 155 11.69 -16.13 3.55
C CYS A 155 13.03 -15.69 4.15
N ASP A 156 13.90 -16.63 4.54
CA ASP A 156 15.23 -16.39 5.12
C ASP A 156 16.29 -15.82 4.12
N VAL A 157 15.86 -15.02 3.13
CA VAL A 157 16.69 -14.48 2.02
C VAL A 157 16.25 -13.08 1.56
N CYS A 158 14.95 -12.79 1.58
CA CYS A 158 14.39 -11.49 1.18
C CYS A 158 13.32 -10.99 2.16
N ASP A 159 13.24 -11.60 3.35
CA ASP A 159 12.41 -11.21 4.49
C ASP A 159 10.98 -10.80 4.13
N THR A 160 10.38 -11.53 3.18
CA THR A 160 8.99 -11.35 2.74
C THR A 160 8.11 -12.55 3.07
N THR A 161 6.79 -12.35 3.12
CA THR A 161 5.86 -13.40 3.54
C THR A 161 5.72 -14.51 2.51
N ILE A 162 5.90 -15.73 2.99
CA ILE A 162 5.53 -16.95 2.30
C ILE A 162 4.01 -17.11 2.44
N PHE A 163 3.31 -17.04 1.31
CA PHE A 163 1.86 -17.24 1.25
C PHE A 163 1.47 -18.72 1.38
N ASN A 164 2.03 -19.57 0.53
CA ASN A 164 1.70 -20.99 0.51
C ASN A 164 2.90 -21.85 0.07
N LEU A 165 3.18 -21.97 -1.23
CA LEU A 165 4.28 -22.82 -1.71
C LEU A 165 5.66 -22.19 -1.48
N HIS A 166 6.58 -23.01 -0.98
CA HIS A 166 7.95 -22.64 -0.63
C HIS A 166 8.85 -23.89 -0.53
N TRP A 167 10.14 -23.68 -0.27
CA TRP A 167 11.11 -24.76 -0.08
C TRP A 167 11.78 -24.65 1.27
N VAL A 168 11.94 -25.78 1.98
CA VAL A 168 12.49 -25.83 3.35
C VAL A 168 13.61 -26.85 3.47
N CYS A 169 14.69 -26.49 4.17
CA CYS A 169 15.75 -27.42 4.53
C CYS A 169 15.30 -28.36 5.67
N SER A 170 15.18 -29.65 5.37
CA SER A 170 14.82 -30.69 6.34
C SER A 170 15.77 -30.79 7.55
N LYS A 171 17.04 -30.39 7.41
CA LYS A 171 18.05 -30.45 8.48
C LYS A 171 18.00 -29.27 9.46
N CYS A 172 17.64 -28.06 9.01
CA CYS A 172 17.76 -26.85 9.83
C CYS A 172 16.55 -25.90 9.82
N GLY A 173 15.53 -26.15 8.99
CA GLY A 173 14.32 -25.31 8.92
C GLY A 173 14.48 -23.98 8.18
N PHE A 174 15.62 -23.74 7.50
CA PHE A 174 15.81 -22.64 6.56
C PHE A 174 14.75 -22.70 5.44
N GLY A 175 13.99 -21.63 5.24
CA GLY A 175 12.86 -21.57 4.31
C GLY A 175 13.00 -20.45 3.28
N VAL A 176 12.77 -20.76 2.01
CA VAL A 176 12.85 -19.80 0.89
C VAL A 176 11.57 -19.76 0.06
N CYS A 177 11.15 -18.57 -0.33
CA CYS A 177 9.99 -18.35 -1.20
C CYS A 177 10.27 -18.81 -2.64
N VAL A 178 9.20 -18.91 -3.43
CA VAL A 178 9.23 -19.29 -4.84
C VAL A 178 10.24 -18.49 -5.67
N ASP A 179 10.31 -17.18 -5.42
CA ASP A 179 11.06 -16.26 -6.27
C ASP A 179 12.57 -16.34 -5.99
N CYS A 180 12.97 -16.38 -4.71
CA CYS A 180 14.36 -16.65 -4.32
C CYS A 180 14.83 -18.05 -4.74
N TYR A 181 13.97 -19.07 -4.65
CA TYR A 181 14.27 -20.41 -5.12
C TYR A 181 14.56 -20.44 -6.63
N ARG A 182 13.66 -19.84 -7.43
CA ARG A 182 13.83 -19.69 -8.89
C ARG A 182 15.06 -18.88 -9.26
N MET A 183 15.38 -17.82 -8.52
CA MET A 183 16.56 -16.99 -8.77
C MET A 183 17.85 -17.79 -8.53
N LYS A 184 17.97 -18.49 -7.40
CA LYS A 184 19.17 -19.30 -7.12
C LYS A 184 19.35 -20.46 -8.10
N LYS A 185 18.24 -21.05 -8.58
CA LYS A 185 18.26 -22.10 -9.62
C LYS A 185 18.57 -21.58 -11.05
N LYS A 186 18.55 -20.26 -11.28
CA LYS A 186 18.99 -19.64 -12.54
C LYS A 186 20.44 -19.14 -12.50
N ASN A 187 20.91 -18.65 -11.35
CA ASN A 187 22.24 -18.05 -11.20
C ASN A 187 23.32 -19.11 -10.93
N ASP A 188 23.75 -19.81 -11.97
CA ASP A 188 24.76 -20.87 -11.96
C ASP A 188 26.21 -20.36 -11.79
N GLY A 189 26.41 -19.25 -11.06
CA GLY A 189 27.75 -18.68 -10.84
C GLY A 189 27.91 -17.21 -10.44
N SER A 190 26.87 -16.47 -10.02
CA SER A 190 27.06 -15.11 -9.45
C SER A 190 26.96 -15.12 -7.92
N ASP A 191 27.96 -14.53 -7.25
CA ASP A 191 28.06 -14.48 -5.78
C ASP A 191 27.08 -13.50 -5.10
N THR A 192 26.27 -12.79 -5.89
CA THR A 192 25.42 -11.65 -5.49
C THR A 192 24.47 -11.95 -4.32
N PHE A 193 24.07 -13.21 -4.12
CA PHE A 193 23.19 -13.62 -3.01
C PHE A 193 23.68 -14.92 -2.33
N SER A 194 24.37 -14.75 -1.21
CA SER A 194 24.91 -15.84 -0.39
C SER A 194 23.90 -16.31 0.66
N TRP A 195 23.30 -17.48 0.47
CA TRP A 195 22.32 -18.06 1.40
C TRP A 195 22.95 -18.49 2.73
N PHE A 196 22.21 -18.33 3.84
CA PHE A 196 22.67 -18.74 5.18
C PHE A 196 23.12 -20.21 5.25
N LYS A 197 24.27 -20.45 5.89
CA LYS A 197 24.86 -21.80 6.00
C LYS A 197 24.13 -22.71 6.99
N CYS A 198 23.98 -23.96 6.59
CA CYS A 198 23.29 -25.03 7.30
C CYS A 198 24.09 -25.55 8.52
N VAL A 199 23.74 -26.74 9.01
CA VAL A 199 24.50 -27.49 10.01
C VAL A 199 25.89 -27.82 9.46
N LYS A 200 26.93 -27.75 10.31
CA LYS A 200 28.36 -27.92 9.93
C LYS A 200 28.84 -27.01 8.77
N GLY A 201 28.17 -25.88 8.53
CA GLY A 201 28.58 -24.91 7.51
C GLY A 201 28.24 -25.29 6.06
N GLN A 202 27.49 -26.37 5.83
CA GLN A 202 27.06 -26.78 4.48
C GLN A 202 26.24 -25.68 3.79
N VAL A 203 26.42 -25.50 2.48
CA VAL A 203 25.56 -24.64 1.66
C VAL A 203 24.21 -25.31 1.44
N HIS A 204 23.18 -24.51 1.13
CA HIS A 204 21.85 -24.98 0.79
C HIS A 204 21.66 -24.99 -0.74
N GLU A 205 21.76 -26.16 -1.38
CA GLU A 205 21.43 -26.26 -2.81
C GLU A 205 19.91 -26.38 -3.02
N PRO A 206 19.32 -25.75 -4.06
CA PRO A 206 17.89 -25.82 -4.35
C PRO A 206 17.34 -27.25 -4.47
N GLU A 207 18.15 -28.17 -4.98
CA GLU A 207 17.81 -29.59 -5.20
C GLU A 207 17.65 -30.35 -3.88
N ASN A 208 18.33 -29.90 -2.83
CA ASN A 208 18.33 -30.51 -1.49
C ASN A 208 17.23 -29.94 -0.57
N LEU A 209 16.44 -28.97 -1.03
CA LEU A 209 15.31 -28.42 -0.28
C LEU A 209 14.01 -29.19 -0.57
N MET A 210 13.20 -29.34 0.48
CA MET A 210 11.91 -30.04 0.44
C MET A 210 10.79 -29.07 0.05
N PRO A 211 10.02 -29.33 -1.01
CA PRO A 211 8.85 -28.51 -1.35
C PRO A 211 7.82 -28.60 -0.22
N THR A 212 7.28 -27.45 0.19
CA THR A 212 6.41 -27.32 1.36
C THR A 212 5.28 -26.34 1.04
N GLN A 213 4.08 -26.60 1.57
CA GLN A 213 2.91 -25.70 1.48
C GLN A 213 2.36 -25.35 2.87
N ILE A 214 1.67 -24.21 3.01
CA ILE A 214 1.08 -23.75 4.28
C ILE A 214 -0.43 -24.05 4.33
N ILE A 215 -1.11 -23.90 3.21
CA ILE A 215 -2.55 -24.17 3.06
C ILE A 215 -2.74 -25.71 3.05
N PRO A 216 -3.64 -26.28 3.87
CA PRO A 216 -3.84 -27.73 3.93
C PRO A 216 -4.52 -28.28 2.68
N GLY A 217 -4.06 -29.46 2.26
CA GLY A 217 -4.59 -30.25 1.15
C GLY A 217 -4.70 -29.45 -0.15
N LYS A 218 -5.93 -29.30 -0.62
CA LYS A 218 -6.31 -28.61 -1.85
C LYS A 218 -7.18 -27.37 -1.60
N ALA A 219 -7.26 -26.86 -0.36
CA ALA A 219 -8.23 -25.82 0.01
C ALA A 219 -8.11 -24.54 -0.85
N LEU A 220 -6.89 -24.12 -1.22
CA LEU A 220 -6.64 -23.02 -2.16
C LEU A 220 -7.35 -23.22 -3.51
N TYR A 221 -7.30 -24.45 -4.04
CA TYR A 221 -7.87 -24.81 -5.32
C TYR A 221 -9.39 -24.99 -5.23
N ASP A 222 -9.89 -25.57 -4.14
CA ASP A 222 -11.33 -25.66 -3.85
C ASP A 222 -11.97 -24.26 -3.76
N VAL A 223 -11.34 -23.29 -3.08
CA VAL A 223 -11.81 -21.90 -3.09
C VAL A 223 -11.69 -21.29 -4.50
N GLY A 224 -10.63 -21.61 -5.23
CA GLY A 224 -10.50 -21.32 -6.67
C GLY A 224 -11.74 -21.70 -7.48
N ASP A 225 -12.24 -22.92 -7.32
CA ASP A 225 -13.38 -23.42 -8.08
C ASP A 225 -14.73 -22.88 -7.55
N ILE A 226 -14.88 -22.70 -6.23
CA ILE A 226 -16.06 -22.06 -5.61
C ILE A 226 -16.21 -20.61 -6.09
N VAL A 227 -15.12 -19.84 -6.22
CA VAL A 227 -15.14 -18.44 -6.70
C VAL A 227 -15.81 -18.31 -8.07
N HIS A 228 -15.53 -19.23 -9.00
CA HIS A 228 -16.15 -19.22 -10.33
C HIS A 228 -17.65 -19.55 -10.23
N SER A 229 -18.01 -20.60 -9.47
CA SER A 229 -19.41 -21.00 -9.25
C SER A 229 -20.24 -19.86 -8.65
N ILE A 230 -19.73 -19.20 -7.61
CA ILE A 230 -20.38 -18.05 -6.97
C ILE A 230 -20.49 -16.86 -7.93
N ARG A 231 -19.41 -16.50 -8.66
CA ARG A 231 -19.45 -15.41 -9.63
C ARG A 231 -20.49 -15.64 -10.72
N THR A 232 -20.60 -16.87 -11.24
CA THR A 232 -21.63 -17.26 -12.21
C THR A 232 -23.04 -17.13 -11.64
N LYS A 233 -23.31 -17.67 -10.44
CA LYS A 233 -24.64 -17.57 -9.79
C LYS A 233 -25.10 -16.14 -9.52
N TRP A 234 -24.16 -15.27 -9.13
CA TRP A 234 -24.44 -13.89 -8.71
C TRP A 234 -24.25 -12.85 -9.83
N GLY A 235 -24.03 -13.28 -11.08
CA GLY A 235 -23.85 -12.38 -12.23
C GLY A 235 -22.57 -11.52 -12.18
N ILE A 236 -21.60 -11.86 -11.33
CA ILE A 236 -20.38 -11.09 -11.13
C ILE A 236 -19.39 -11.43 -12.26
N LYS A 237 -19.03 -10.43 -13.06
CA LYS A 237 -18.09 -10.59 -14.18
C LYS A 237 -16.74 -11.15 -13.71
N ALA A 238 -16.21 -12.12 -14.46
CA ALA A 238 -14.85 -12.65 -14.31
C ALA A 238 -14.08 -12.39 -15.62
N ASN A 239 -12.90 -11.79 -15.53
CA ASN A 239 -12.00 -11.56 -16.67
C ASN A 239 -10.72 -12.41 -16.57
N CYS A 240 -10.64 -13.30 -15.57
CA CYS A 240 -9.47 -14.14 -15.33
C CYS A 240 -9.29 -15.27 -16.38
N PRO A 241 -8.05 -15.73 -16.63
CA PRO A 241 -7.77 -16.79 -17.61
C PRO A 241 -8.45 -18.15 -17.33
N CYS A 242 -8.92 -18.37 -16.10
CA CYS A 242 -9.65 -19.58 -15.70
C CYS A 242 -11.02 -19.71 -16.38
N ALA A 243 -11.72 -18.61 -16.63
CA ALA A 243 -13.08 -18.64 -17.19
C ALA A 243 -13.14 -19.36 -18.55
N ASN A 244 -12.16 -19.10 -19.42
CA ASN A 244 -12.05 -19.71 -20.75
C ASN A 244 -11.83 -21.25 -20.72
N LYS A 245 -11.43 -21.82 -19.58
CA LYS A 245 -11.30 -23.28 -19.42
C LYS A 245 -12.62 -23.95 -19.02
N GLN A 246 -13.49 -23.28 -18.26
CA GLN A 246 -14.78 -23.86 -17.83
C GLN A 246 -15.81 -23.93 -18.97
N PHE A 247 -15.85 -22.95 -19.89
CA PHE A 247 -16.74 -23.01 -21.07
C PHE A 247 -16.46 -24.22 -21.98
N LYS A 248 -15.23 -24.75 -22.03
CA LYS A 248 -14.90 -25.98 -22.76
C LYS A 248 -15.27 -27.29 -22.03
N ALA A 249 -15.65 -27.22 -20.75
CA ALA A 249 -16.10 -28.38 -19.97
C ALA A 249 -17.64 -28.57 -19.98
N LEU A 250 -18.39 -27.53 -20.39
CA LEU A 250 -19.85 -27.54 -20.46
C LEU A 250 -20.41 -27.88 -21.87
N SER A 251 -19.57 -27.89 -22.90
CA SER A 251 -19.91 -28.34 -24.25
C SER A 251 -19.93 -29.87 -24.34
N LYS A 252 -21.00 -30.47 -23.81
CA LYS A 252 -21.30 -31.90 -23.95
C LYS A 252 -21.47 -32.26 -25.44
N PRO A 253 -20.84 -33.32 -25.97
CA PRO A 253 -21.08 -33.75 -27.34
C PRO A 253 -22.51 -34.32 -27.48
N THR A 254 -23.19 -33.95 -28.56
CA THR A 254 -24.49 -34.52 -28.94
C THR A 254 -24.31 -35.98 -29.39
N LEU A 255 -24.75 -36.91 -28.56
CA LEU A 255 -24.96 -38.29 -28.98
C LEU A 255 -26.31 -38.40 -29.70
N LYS A 256 -26.35 -39.20 -30.77
CA LYS A 256 -27.59 -39.53 -31.48
C LYS A 256 -28.45 -40.47 -30.63
N GLU A 257 -29.75 -40.41 -30.85
CA GLU A 257 -30.71 -41.38 -30.32
C GLU A 257 -30.47 -42.76 -30.94
N ASP A 258 -30.60 -43.80 -30.12
CA ASP A 258 -31.10 -45.10 -30.57
C ASP A 258 -31.89 -45.75 -29.43
N SER A 259 -32.87 -46.60 -29.75
CA SER A 259 -34.01 -46.88 -28.84
C SER A 259 -34.15 -48.34 -28.36
N LYS A 260 -34.77 -48.49 -27.18
CA LYS A 260 -35.15 -49.75 -26.49
C LYS A 260 -33.95 -50.41 -25.75
N GLN A 261 -34.13 -51.18 -24.67
CA GLN A 261 -35.36 -51.75 -24.08
C GLN A 261 -35.29 -51.77 -22.52
N VAL A 262 -36.40 -52.09 -21.85
CA VAL A 262 -36.58 -51.98 -20.38
C VAL A 262 -36.46 -53.33 -19.66
N LEU A 263 -35.79 -53.38 -18.51
CA LEU A 263 -36.20 -54.17 -17.33
C LEU A 263 -35.41 -53.77 -16.06
N LEU A 264 -35.94 -54.09 -14.87
CA LEU A 264 -35.37 -53.75 -13.56
C LEU A 264 -34.60 -54.93 -12.95
N LEU A 265 -33.62 -54.62 -12.08
CA LEU A 265 -33.57 -55.17 -10.72
C LEU A 265 -32.52 -54.43 -9.85
N SER A 266 -32.64 -54.58 -8.53
CA SER A 266 -31.78 -53.96 -7.51
C SER A 266 -30.90 -55.01 -6.82
N HIS A 267 -29.67 -54.65 -6.42
CA HIS A 267 -29.16 -54.83 -5.03
C HIS A 267 -27.74 -54.27 -4.77
N ALA A 268 -27.52 -54.03 -3.48
CA ALA A 268 -26.30 -53.82 -2.68
C ALA A 268 -24.87 -53.91 -3.29
N MET A 269 -24.10 -52.86 -2.99
CA MET A 269 -22.73 -52.83 -2.40
C MET A 269 -21.52 -53.54 -3.04
N SER A 270 -20.43 -52.75 -3.14
CA SER A 270 -19.02 -53.15 -2.92
C SER A 270 -18.35 -54.18 -3.84
N VAL A 271 -17.37 -53.71 -4.62
CA VAL A 271 -15.98 -54.22 -4.59
C VAL A 271 -15.04 -53.10 -5.08
N VAL A 272 -13.80 -53.08 -4.56
CA VAL A 272 -12.72 -52.21 -5.06
C VAL A 272 -12.00 -52.91 -6.21
N GLN A 273 -11.91 -52.28 -7.38
CA GLN A 273 -11.06 -52.73 -8.49
C GLN A 273 -10.13 -51.59 -8.92
N VAL A 274 -8.82 -51.88 -8.97
CA VAL A 274 -7.80 -50.96 -9.48
C VAL A 274 -7.74 -51.06 -11.00
N CYS A 275 -7.76 -49.93 -11.71
CA CYS A 275 -7.43 -49.85 -13.13
C CYS A 275 -6.26 -48.89 -13.36
N LEU A 276 -5.07 -49.45 -13.55
CA LEU A 276 -3.98 -48.77 -14.24
C LEU A 276 -4.36 -48.61 -15.71
N SER A 277 -4.20 -47.41 -16.26
CA SER A 277 -4.32 -47.17 -17.71
C SER A 277 -3.13 -46.36 -18.20
N TYR A 278 -2.29 -47.01 -19.02
CA TYR A 278 -1.21 -46.40 -19.80
C TYR A 278 -1.74 -45.26 -20.68
N TYR A 279 -0.96 -44.19 -20.85
CA TYR A 279 -1.13 -43.23 -21.95
C TYR A 279 0.08 -43.31 -22.89
N PRO A 280 -0.11 -43.50 -24.20
CA PRO A 280 0.99 -43.49 -25.17
C PRO A 280 1.45 -42.06 -25.48
N TYR A 281 2.69 -41.94 -25.98
CA TYR A 281 3.25 -40.68 -26.50
C TYR A 281 2.43 -40.15 -27.69
N ALA A 282 2.22 -38.82 -27.73
CA ALA A 282 1.71 -38.09 -28.88
C ALA A 282 2.42 -36.73 -29.01
N SER A 283 2.48 -36.19 -30.23
CA SER A 283 3.39 -35.10 -30.60
C SER A 283 3.10 -33.74 -29.94
N VAL A 284 4.14 -32.91 -29.82
CA VAL A 284 4.08 -31.54 -29.31
C VAL A 284 3.35 -30.62 -30.28
N ASN A 285 2.40 -29.83 -29.77
CA ASN A 285 1.90 -28.62 -30.40
C ASN A 285 1.79 -27.52 -29.33
N THR A 286 2.42 -26.37 -29.55
CA THR A 286 2.57 -25.28 -28.57
C THR A 286 1.41 -24.27 -28.64
N PRO A 287 0.70 -24.02 -27.51
CA PRO A 287 -0.12 -22.82 -27.35
C PRO A 287 0.76 -21.58 -27.05
N PRO A 288 0.28 -20.34 -27.28
CA PRO A 288 1.09 -19.14 -27.16
C PRO A 288 1.47 -18.79 -25.72
N SER A 289 2.69 -18.28 -25.54
CA SER A 289 3.21 -17.77 -24.27
C SER A 289 2.66 -16.37 -23.95
N LEU A 290 2.37 -16.13 -22.66
CA LEU A 290 1.94 -14.82 -22.16
C LEU A 290 3.15 -13.91 -21.93
N SER A 291 3.60 -13.25 -22.99
CA SER A 291 4.88 -12.51 -23.07
C SER A 291 5.09 -11.39 -22.03
N TRP A 292 4.04 -10.85 -21.40
CA TRP A 292 4.17 -9.76 -20.43
C TRP A 292 4.99 -10.12 -19.17
N LEU A 293 5.04 -11.42 -18.79
CA LEU A 293 5.88 -11.91 -17.68
C LEU A 293 7.35 -12.14 -18.10
N SER A 294 7.68 -12.05 -19.38
CA SER A 294 9.04 -12.28 -19.90
C SER A 294 9.92 -11.02 -19.82
N ASN A 295 9.32 -9.84 -20.01
CA ASN A 295 10.05 -8.60 -20.30
C ASN A 295 10.88 -8.05 -19.12
N LEU A 296 10.64 -8.49 -17.88
CA LEU A 296 11.47 -8.16 -16.72
C LEU A 296 12.79 -8.97 -16.64
N THR A 297 13.10 -9.80 -17.63
CA THR A 297 14.32 -10.64 -17.64
C THR A 297 15.18 -10.46 -18.91
N SER A 298 15.06 -9.33 -19.61
CA SER A 298 15.77 -9.10 -20.87
C SER A 298 16.22 -7.65 -21.07
N GLY A 299 17.09 -7.16 -20.18
CA GLY A 299 17.96 -6.03 -20.50
C GLY A 299 19.01 -6.48 -21.53
N ASN A 300 19.06 -5.84 -22.70
CA ASN A 300 20.01 -6.19 -23.76
C ASN A 300 21.44 -5.78 -23.40
N VAL A 301 22.22 -6.72 -22.85
CA VAL A 301 23.68 -6.59 -22.76
C VAL A 301 24.28 -6.96 -24.12
N ASN A 302 24.60 -5.96 -24.94
CA ASN A 302 25.29 -6.15 -26.21
C ASN A 302 26.65 -6.85 -25.97
N LYS A 303 26.82 -8.02 -26.59
CA LYS A 303 27.94 -8.93 -26.31
C LYS A 303 28.94 -8.93 -27.47
N GLU A 304 29.73 -7.86 -27.58
CA GLU A 304 30.88 -7.85 -28.49
C GLU A 304 32.10 -8.56 -27.87
N ASN A 305 32.77 -9.37 -28.68
CA ASN A 305 33.96 -10.11 -28.26
C ASN A 305 35.19 -9.19 -28.22
N LYS A 306 36.10 -9.42 -27.25
CA LYS A 306 37.49 -8.98 -27.37
C LYS A 306 38.45 -9.96 -26.72
N GLU A 307 39.43 -10.41 -27.52
CA GLU A 307 40.59 -11.16 -27.04
C GLU A 307 41.59 -10.22 -26.35
N LYS A 308 42.55 -10.80 -25.62
CA LYS A 308 43.56 -10.06 -24.85
C LYS A 308 44.74 -9.65 -25.75
N LEU A 309 45.23 -8.42 -25.61
CA LEU A 309 46.63 -8.00 -25.85
C LEU A 309 46.89 -6.63 -25.16
N LEU A 310 48.15 -6.16 -25.11
CA LEU A 310 48.61 -5.17 -24.11
C LEU A 310 48.79 -3.72 -24.63
N ILE A 311 48.54 -2.76 -23.71
CA ILE A 311 49.32 -1.55 -23.30
C ILE A 311 50.56 -1.19 -24.17
N PRO A 312 50.93 0.11 -24.50
CA PRO A 312 50.49 1.44 -23.98
C PRO A 312 50.23 2.63 -25.00
N ILE A 313 49.46 3.66 -24.58
CA ILE A 313 49.77 5.15 -24.46
C ILE A 313 50.65 5.87 -25.56
N PRO A 314 50.54 7.21 -25.89
CA PRO A 314 49.42 8.16 -26.22
C PRO A 314 49.65 9.07 -27.50
N LYS A 315 48.64 9.87 -27.97
CA LYS A 315 48.68 11.37 -28.20
C LYS A 315 47.72 11.98 -29.25
N ASN A 316 47.30 13.21 -28.94
CA ASN A 316 47.00 14.42 -29.73
C ASN A 316 45.98 14.48 -30.91
N GLU A 317 45.00 15.38 -30.70
CA GLU A 317 44.67 16.56 -31.54
C GLU A 317 43.58 16.57 -32.64
N ASN A 318 42.65 17.50 -32.42
CA ASN A 318 42.14 18.53 -33.36
C ASN A 318 41.19 18.20 -34.54
N LYS A 319 39.91 18.55 -34.27
CA LYS A 319 39.09 19.49 -35.08
C LYS A 319 38.41 18.92 -36.37
N PRO A 320 37.45 19.64 -37.01
CA PRO A 320 36.05 19.16 -36.96
C PRO A 320 35.31 19.16 -38.33
N LEU A 321 33.96 19.07 -38.25
CA LEU A 321 32.96 19.48 -39.25
C LEU A 321 32.78 18.57 -40.50
N GLN A 322 31.57 17.99 -40.67
CA GLN A 322 30.60 18.45 -41.69
C GLN A 322 29.21 17.79 -41.56
N THR A 323 28.26 18.19 -42.42
CA THR A 323 26.81 18.10 -42.25
C THR A 323 26.11 17.24 -43.30
N LEU A 324 25.03 16.55 -42.91
CA LEU A 324 23.76 16.28 -43.65
C LEU A 324 23.80 15.76 -45.12
N PRO A 325 22.90 14.82 -45.47
CA PRO A 325 21.58 15.26 -45.93
C PRO A 325 20.41 14.42 -45.41
N SER A 326 19.19 14.92 -45.66
CA SER A 326 17.92 14.29 -45.31
C SER A 326 17.16 13.78 -46.53
N LEU A 327 16.39 12.70 -46.32
CA LEU A 327 15.31 12.19 -47.18
C LEU A 327 14.48 11.27 -46.27
N ALA A 328 13.16 11.13 -46.29
CA ALA A 328 11.98 11.80 -46.82
C ALA A 328 10.83 10.81 -46.52
N LYS A 329 9.57 11.27 -46.42
CA LYS A 329 8.42 10.35 -46.23
C LYS A 329 8.02 9.66 -47.53
N PRO A 330 7.28 8.55 -47.45
CA PRO A 330 6.00 8.45 -48.17
C PRO A 330 4.79 8.58 -47.23
N ALA A 331 3.63 8.94 -47.77
CA ALA A 331 2.37 8.99 -47.02
C ALA A 331 1.15 8.70 -47.91
N ALA A 332 0.23 7.88 -47.41
CA ALA A 332 -1.17 7.72 -47.82
C ALA A 332 -1.91 7.15 -46.58
N ALA A 333 -3.08 7.61 -46.10
CA ALA A 333 -4.31 8.06 -46.76
C ALA A 333 -5.02 6.91 -47.53
N LEU A 334 -6.32 6.65 -47.37
CA LEU A 334 -7.40 7.24 -46.54
C LEU A 334 -8.41 6.09 -46.24
N GLN A 335 -9.27 6.10 -45.21
CA GLN A 335 -10.56 6.80 -45.17
C GLN A 335 -11.15 6.84 -43.75
N THR A 336 -12.17 7.68 -43.55
CA THR A 336 -12.85 7.97 -42.28
C THR A 336 -14.35 7.72 -42.42
N PHE A 337 -15.05 7.38 -41.32
CA PHE A 337 -16.48 7.67 -41.23
C PHE A 337 -16.88 8.25 -39.86
N ASN A 338 -17.58 9.38 -39.91
CA ASN A 338 -18.18 10.15 -38.82
C ASN A 338 -19.53 9.49 -38.39
N SER A 339 -20.35 9.93 -37.42
CA SER A 339 -20.42 11.02 -36.41
C SER A 339 -21.54 10.63 -35.41
N ALA A 340 -21.86 11.26 -34.27
CA ALA A 340 -21.33 12.37 -33.45
C ALA A 340 -21.70 12.01 -31.97
N ILE A 341 -22.20 12.79 -30.99
CA ILE A 341 -22.59 14.20 -30.76
C ILE A 341 -22.27 14.43 -29.25
N LEU A 342 -21.51 15.44 -28.82
CA LEU A 342 -21.93 16.83 -28.55
C LEU A 342 -20.70 17.76 -28.43
N THR A 343 -20.88 19.05 -28.74
CA THR A 343 -19.84 20.09 -28.71
C THR A 343 -20.03 21.08 -27.55
N PRO A 344 -18.95 21.63 -26.96
CA PRO A 344 -19.05 22.71 -25.99
C PRO A 344 -19.39 24.06 -26.66
N VAL A 345 -20.07 24.94 -25.94
CA VAL A 345 -20.38 26.32 -26.38
C VAL A 345 -19.56 27.31 -25.53
N SER A 346 -18.82 28.20 -26.19
CA SER A 346 -18.10 29.29 -25.56
C SER A 346 -19.05 30.45 -25.20
N ASN A 347 -18.85 31.09 -24.04
CA ASN A 347 -19.63 32.25 -23.65
C ASN A 347 -18.74 33.31 -22.98
N ASN A 348 -18.52 34.43 -23.67
CA ASN A 348 -17.83 35.61 -23.13
C ASN A 348 -18.83 36.52 -22.44
N ASN A 349 -18.51 37.04 -21.24
CA ASN A 349 -19.39 37.94 -20.50
C ASN A 349 -18.67 39.22 -20.02
N THR A 350 -18.42 40.14 -20.94
CA THR A 350 -17.92 41.51 -20.67
C THR A 350 -18.96 42.58 -21.09
N GLY A 351 -20.24 42.30 -20.86
CA GLY A 351 -21.36 43.09 -21.40
C GLY A 351 -21.88 44.25 -20.54
N PHE A 352 -21.53 44.34 -19.26
CA PHE A 352 -22.29 45.18 -18.31
C PHE A 352 -21.88 46.67 -18.24
N LEU A 353 -20.68 47.04 -18.70
CA LEU A 353 -20.19 48.43 -18.65
C LEU A 353 -20.32 49.20 -19.97
N ARG A 354 -20.75 48.55 -21.06
CA ARG A 354 -20.79 49.19 -22.41
C ARG A 354 -22.14 49.82 -22.77
N ASN A 355 -23.21 49.47 -22.06
CA ASN A 355 -24.57 50.00 -22.30
C ASN A 355 -24.89 51.29 -21.52
N LEU A 356 -23.98 51.78 -20.68
CA LEU A 356 -24.17 52.97 -19.83
C LEU A 356 -23.56 54.26 -20.41
N LEU A 357 -23.00 54.21 -21.63
CA LEU A 357 -22.30 55.34 -22.27
C LEU A 357 -22.86 55.77 -23.64
N ASN A 358 -23.92 55.14 -24.16
CA ASN A 358 -24.48 55.39 -25.49
C ASN A 358 -25.98 55.75 -25.46
N SER A 359 -26.38 56.74 -24.66
CA SER A 359 -27.79 57.18 -24.58
C SER A 359 -28.02 58.64 -24.14
N SER A 360 -27.37 59.62 -24.79
CA SER A 360 -27.90 61.00 -24.89
C SER A 360 -27.12 61.85 -25.88
N GLY A 361 -27.79 62.33 -26.93
CA GLY A 361 -27.21 63.24 -27.92
C GLY A 361 -28.27 64.10 -28.57
N GLY A 362 -28.59 65.25 -27.95
CA GLY A 362 -29.58 66.19 -28.48
C GLY A 362 -29.89 67.37 -27.56
N LYS A 363 -29.35 68.56 -27.92
CA LYS A 363 -29.87 69.95 -27.77
C LYS A 363 -30.97 70.20 -26.70
N THR A 364 -30.90 71.18 -25.80
CA THR A 364 -30.60 72.63 -26.01
C THR A 364 -30.25 73.38 -24.70
N ASP A 365 -29.58 74.53 -24.84
CA ASP A 365 -29.67 75.79 -24.05
C ASP A 365 -29.48 75.90 -22.51
N ASN A 366 -28.60 76.83 -22.15
CA ASN A 366 -28.69 77.84 -21.07
C ASN A 366 -29.01 77.44 -19.61
N GLY A 367 -28.04 77.61 -18.70
CA GLY A 367 -28.33 77.76 -17.26
C GLY A 367 -27.14 77.51 -16.31
N LEU A 368 -26.54 78.58 -15.77
CA LEU A 368 -25.48 78.47 -14.74
C LEU A 368 -26.05 78.43 -13.32
N LYS A 369 -25.84 77.34 -12.55
CA LYS A 369 -25.60 77.34 -11.09
C LYS A 369 -25.40 75.93 -10.45
N SER A 370 -24.62 75.93 -9.36
CA SER A 370 -24.53 74.96 -8.25
C SER A 370 -24.36 73.45 -8.54
N THR A 371 -23.12 72.98 -8.39
CA THR A 371 -22.82 71.83 -7.50
C THR A 371 -22.77 72.31 -6.03
N PRO A 372 -22.66 71.43 -5.00
CA PRO A 372 -22.87 69.98 -4.96
C PRO A 372 -24.06 69.57 -4.06
N LYS A 373 -24.50 68.30 -4.16
CA LYS A 373 -25.29 67.60 -3.11
C LYS A 373 -25.03 66.09 -3.00
N ILE A 374 -24.57 65.46 -4.10
CA ILE A 374 -24.30 64.01 -4.14
C ILE A 374 -23.14 63.56 -3.24
N LEU A 375 -22.16 64.41 -2.95
CA LEU A 375 -21.01 64.04 -2.12
C LEU A 375 -21.37 63.97 -0.62
N ASP A 376 -22.27 64.83 -0.15
CA ASP A 376 -22.69 64.86 1.26
C ASP A 376 -23.52 63.62 1.61
N ASP A 377 -24.41 63.19 0.71
CA ASP A 377 -25.20 61.95 0.86
C ASP A 377 -24.29 60.70 0.89
N ILE A 378 -23.23 60.68 0.07
CA ILE A 378 -22.22 59.60 0.08
C ILE A 378 -21.44 59.58 1.41
N PHE A 379 -21.02 60.75 1.92
CA PHE A 379 -20.35 60.83 3.23
C PHE A 379 -21.28 60.45 4.39
N ALA A 380 -22.54 60.88 4.37
CA ALA A 380 -23.54 60.50 5.38
C ALA A 380 -23.75 58.98 5.41
N SER A 381 -23.87 58.33 4.24
CA SER A 381 -24.01 56.87 4.14
C SER A 381 -22.77 56.09 4.58
N LEU A 382 -21.57 56.70 4.53
CA LEU A 382 -20.32 56.07 4.99
C LEU A 382 -20.07 56.24 6.50
N VAL A 383 -20.54 57.34 7.09
CA VAL A 383 -20.33 57.65 8.52
C VAL A 383 -21.32 56.90 9.43
N GLN A 384 -22.55 56.62 8.99
CA GLN A 384 -23.56 55.97 9.85
C GLN A 384 -23.30 54.48 10.16
N ASN A 385 -22.41 53.80 9.43
CA ASN A 385 -22.12 52.37 9.62
C ASN A 385 -20.96 52.06 10.60
N ARG A 386 -20.58 52.99 11.49
CA ARG A 386 -19.60 52.76 12.55
C ARG A 386 -20.05 53.27 13.92
N THR A 387 -20.81 52.46 14.65
CA THR A 387 -20.53 52.06 16.05
C THR A 387 -21.62 51.15 16.62
N ILE A 388 -21.22 50.27 17.56
CA ILE A 388 -21.97 49.65 18.69
C ILE A 388 -21.78 48.11 18.79
N THR A 389 -21.11 47.72 19.88
CA THR A 389 -20.95 46.39 20.51
C THR A 389 -20.48 45.19 19.68
N ASP A 390 -19.31 44.67 20.08
CA ASP A 390 -18.84 43.33 19.72
C ASP A 390 -19.73 42.21 20.29
N LEU A 391 -20.06 41.26 19.42
CA LEU A 391 -20.41 39.89 19.75
C LEU A 391 -19.62 38.98 18.80
N PRO A 392 -18.94 37.93 19.28
CA PRO A 392 -18.02 37.15 18.44
C PRO A 392 -18.80 36.29 17.44
N LYS A 393 -19.05 36.86 16.25
CA LYS A 393 -19.51 36.10 15.09
C LYS A 393 -18.43 35.08 14.72
N LYS A 394 -18.79 33.80 14.67
CA LYS A 394 -17.91 32.76 14.10
C LYS A 394 -17.49 33.17 12.68
N PRO A 395 -16.24 32.89 12.25
CA PRO A 395 -15.86 33.08 10.87
C PRO A 395 -16.77 32.23 9.97
N GLN A 396 -17.58 32.91 9.15
CA GLN A 396 -18.34 32.28 8.08
C GLN A 396 -17.41 32.23 6.86
N GLY A 397 -16.69 31.12 6.72
CA GLY A 397 -15.80 30.88 5.59
C GLY A 397 -16.54 30.87 4.25
N LEU A 398 -15.78 30.84 3.15
CA LEU A 398 -16.30 30.82 1.79
C LEU A 398 -17.42 29.80 1.62
N THR A 399 -18.60 30.29 1.25
CA THR A 399 -19.75 29.44 0.92
C THR A 399 -19.56 28.86 -0.49
N ILE A 400 -18.62 27.92 -0.62
CA ILE A 400 -18.39 27.16 -1.85
C ILE A 400 -19.65 26.32 -2.11
N LYS A 401 -20.39 26.69 -3.15
CA LYS A 401 -21.61 25.99 -3.56
C LYS A 401 -21.27 24.53 -3.90
N PRO A 402 -22.01 23.54 -3.39
CA PRO A 402 -21.79 22.15 -3.76
C PRO A 402 -21.97 21.94 -5.26
N THR A 403 -21.02 21.24 -5.87
CA THR A 403 -21.19 20.59 -7.18
C THR A 403 -21.79 19.22 -6.92
N ILE A 404 -22.71 18.76 -7.77
CA ILE A 404 -23.45 17.51 -7.56
C ILE A 404 -23.30 16.63 -8.81
N MET A 405 -22.53 15.54 -8.69
CA MET A 405 -22.39 14.48 -9.72
C MET A 405 -23.63 13.56 -9.84
N GLY A 406 -24.84 14.11 -9.66
CA GLY A 406 -26.08 13.30 -9.56
C GLY A 406 -26.21 12.49 -8.27
N PHE A 407 -25.38 12.79 -7.26
CA PHE A 407 -25.45 12.21 -5.91
C PHE A 407 -25.67 13.32 -4.88
N ASP A 408 -26.58 13.15 -3.92
CA ASP A 408 -26.95 14.15 -2.90
C ASP A 408 -25.88 14.39 -1.80
N THR A 409 -24.61 14.09 -2.10
CA THR A 409 -23.47 14.27 -1.19
C THR A 409 -22.87 15.67 -1.37
N PRO A 410 -22.78 16.52 -0.32
CA PRO A 410 -22.15 17.84 -0.41
C PRO A 410 -20.63 17.76 -0.69
N HIS A 411 -20.23 18.16 -1.89
CA HIS A 411 -18.83 18.20 -2.32
C HIS A 411 -18.56 19.37 -3.25
N TYR A 412 -17.28 19.73 -3.38
CA TYR A 412 -16.78 20.68 -4.37
C TYR A 412 -15.49 20.15 -4.97
N TRP A 413 -14.90 20.91 -5.89
CA TRP A 413 -13.68 20.50 -6.59
C TRP A 413 -12.60 21.58 -6.52
N LEU A 414 -11.35 21.13 -6.44
CA LEU A 414 -10.13 21.94 -6.44
C LEU A 414 -9.19 21.47 -7.57
N CYS A 415 -8.02 22.11 -7.69
CA CYS A 415 -7.00 21.79 -8.69
C CYS A 415 -7.56 21.76 -10.14
N ASP A 416 -8.35 22.77 -10.52
CA ASP A 416 -9.01 22.88 -11.84
C ASP A 416 -10.03 21.77 -12.14
N ASN A 417 -10.88 21.45 -11.15
CA ASN A 417 -11.86 20.36 -11.18
C ASN A 417 -11.25 18.95 -11.22
N ARG A 418 -10.03 18.77 -10.70
CA ARG A 418 -9.32 17.46 -10.68
C ARG A 418 -9.19 16.83 -9.30
N LEU A 419 -9.44 17.57 -8.21
CA LEU A 419 -9.44 17.06 -6.84
C LEU A 419 -10.84 17.14 -6.25
N LEU A 420 -11.42 16.01 -5.87
CA LEU A 420 -12.68 15.95 -5.11
C LEU A 420 -12.43 16.43 -3.67
N CYS A 421 -13.25 17.35 -3.16
CA CYS A 421 -13.30 17.69 -1.74
C CYS A 421 -14.70 17.47 -1.15
N LEU A 422 -14.81 16.54 -0.20
CA LEU A 422 -16.04 16.26 0.57
C LEU A 422 -16.15 17.24 1.75
N GLN A 423 -17.34 17.83 1.96
CA GLN A 423 -17.53 18.95 2.91
C GLN A 423 -17.89 18.52 4.35
N ASP A 424 -18.60 17.40 4.52
CA ASP A 424 -18.95 16.84 5.84
C ASP A 424 -18.28 15.47 6.02
N PRO A 425 -17.35 15.29 6.97
CA PRO A 425 -16.65 14.01 7.17
C PRO A 425 -17.58 12.88 7.65
N ASN A 426 -18.73 13.22 8.22
CA ASN A 426 -19.66 12.25 8.82
C ASN A 426 -20.78 11.80 7.86
N ASN A 427 -20.86 12.34 6.64
CA ASN A 427 -21.94 12.01 5.71
C ASN A 427 -21.81 10.55 5.20
N GLU A 428 -22.79 9.71 5.54
CA GLU A 428 -22.81 8.27 5.18
C GLU A 428 -22.86 8.00 3.66
N SER A 429 -23.15 9.00 2.83
CA SER A 429 -23.14 8.91 1.37
C SER A 429 -21.80 9.32 0.73
N ASN A 430 -20.80 9.75 1.51
CA ASN A 430 -19.47 10.15 1.03
C ASN A 430 -18.78 9.09 0.17
N TRP A 431 -18.93 7.80 0.53
CA TRP A 431 -18.26 6.71 -0.18
C TRP A 431 -18.72 6.55 -1.63
N ASN A 432 -19.91 7.04 -2.01
CA ASN A 432 -20.40 6.98 -3.38
C ASN A 432 -19.53 7.81 -4.34
N VAL A 433 -19.33 9.10 -4.02
CA VAL A 433 -18.57 10.02 -4.88
C VAL A 433 -17.06 9.76 -4.75
N PHE A 434 -16.59 9.47 -3.54
CA PHE A 434 -15.20 9.05 -3.28
C PHE A 434 -14.79 7.89 -4.19
N ARG A 435 -15.60 6.82 -4.25
CA ARG A 435 -15.28 5.59 -4.98
C ARG A 435 -15.00 5.82 -6.47
N GLU A 436 -15.75 6.70 -7.14
CA GLU A 436 -15.55 6.92 -8.58
C GLU A 436 -14.26 7.70 -8.88
N CYS A 437 -13.80 8.56 -7.96
CA CYS A 437 -12.48 9.19 -8.04
C CYS A 437 -11.37 8.19 -7.66
N TRP A 438 -11.61 7.42 -6.60
CA TRP A 438 -10.66 6.43 -6.07
C TRP A 438 -10.29 5.36 -7.08
N LYS A 439 -11.30 4.77 -7.77
CA LYS A 439 -11.10 3.84 -8.90
C LYS A 439 -10.18 4.35 -10.02
N GLN A 440 -10.04 5.67 -10.16
CA GLN A 440 -9.19 6.31 -11.17
C GLN A 440 -7.75 6.57 -10.68
N GLY A 441 -7.43 6.21 -9.43
CA GLY A 441 -6.14 6.51 -8.80
C GLY A 441 -5.94 7.99 -8.51
N GLN A 442 -7.03 8.73 -8.23
CA GLN A 442 -6.99 10.14 -7.87
C GLN A 442 -6.94 10.31 -6.34
N PRO A 443 -6.17 11.27 -5.81
CA PRO A 443 -6.30 11.67 -4.41
C PRO A 443 -7.68 12.32 -4.17
N VAL A 444 -8.13 12.29 -2.92
CA VAL A 444 -9.39 12.93 -2.47
C VAL A 444 -9.13 13.67 -1.16
N MET A 445 -9.82 14.79 -0.95
CA MET A 445 -9.78 15.54 0.32
C MET A 445 -11.12 15.48 1.06
N VAL A 446 -11.07 15.49 2.39
CA VAL A 446 -12.25 15.61 3.27
C VAL A 446 -11.97 16.68 4.31
N SER A 447 -12.73 17.78 4.30
CA SER A 447 -12.48 18.94 5.16
C SER A 447 -13.16 18.83 6.54
N GLY A 448 -12.65 19.56 7.53
CA GLY A 448 -13.39 19.85 8.77
C GLY A 448 -13.40 18.77 9.87
N VAL A 449 -12.56 17.74 9.79
CA VAL A 449 -12.48 16.67 10.81
C VAL A 449 -12.06 17.20 12.19
N HIS A 450 -11.31 18.31 12.24
CA HIS A 450 -10.94 18.97 13.49
C HIS A 450 -12.16 19.49 14.31
N HIS A 451 -13.35 19.59 13.71
CA HIS A 451 -14.60 19.90 14.43
C HIS A 451 -15.18 18.71 15.23
N LYS A 452 -14.58 17.51 15.11
CA LYS A 452 -15.03 16.26 15.76
C LYS A 452 -14.00 15.70 16.77
N LEU A 453 -12.72 15.98 16.53
CA LEU A 453 -11.61 15.60 17.42
C LEU A 453 -11.62 16.39 18.73
N ASN A 454 -11.10 15.79 19.79
CA ASN A 454 -10.85 16.50 21.05
C ASN A 454 -9.57 17.33 20.95
N ALA A 455 -9.71 18.62 20.60
CA ALA A 455 -8.61 19.54 20.34
C ALA A 455 -7.50 19.54 21.43
N ASP A 456 -7.86 19.35 22.71
CA ASP A 456 -6.87 19.41 23.79
C ASP A 456 -5.96 18.18 23.85
N LEU A 457 -6.36 17.03 23.29
CA LEU A 457 -5.49 15.85 23.14
C LEU A 457 -4.38 16.04 22.10
N TRP A 458 -4.59 16.95 21.15
CA TRP A 458 -3.76 17.17 19.95
C TRP A 458 -2.88 18.42 20.02
N ARG A 459 -2.79 19.04 21.20
CA ARG A 459 -1.95 20.22 21.46
C ARG A 459 -0.47 19.87 21.67
N PRO A 460 0.49 20.67 21.15
CA PRO A 460 1.92 20.57 21.48
C PRO A 460 2.18 20.44 22.98
N GLU A 461 1.50 21.26 23.79
CA GLU A 461 1.67 21.31 25.25
C GLU A 461 1.21 20.01 25.94
N SER A 462 0.26 19.27 25.36
CA SER A 462 -0.17 17.97 25.89
C SER A 462 0.88 16.89 25.64
N PHE A 463 1.43 16.83 24.42
CA PHE A 463 2.54 15.91 24.11
C PHE A 463 3.80 16.25 24.91
N ARG A 464 4.13 17.55 25.06
CA ARG A 464 5.21 18.05 25.91
C ARG A 464 5.09 17.58 27.36
N LYS A 465 3.88 17.66 27.93
CA LYS A 465 3.59 17.31 29.32
C LYS A 465 3.62 15.80 29.58
N GLU A 466 3.15 14.99 28.64
CA GLU A 466 3.00 13.54 28.83
C GLU A 466 4.26 12.76 28.41
N PHE A 467 4.97 13.21 27.37
CA PHE A 467 6.06 12.46 26.74
C PHE A 467 7.39 13.22 26.68
N GLY A 468 7.44 14.50 27.06
CA GLY A 468 8.61 15.38 26.90
C GLY A 468 9.85 15.09 27.76
N GLN A 469 9.99 13.87 28.27
CA GLN A 469 11.20 13.32 28.90
C GLN A 469 11.72 12.06 28.15
N GLN A 470 11.06 11.65 27.07
CA GLN A 470 11.55 10.60 26.17
C GLN A 470 12.69 11.16 25.31
N GLU A 471 13.79 10.42 25.22
CA GLU A 471 14.86 10.65 24.24
C GLU A 471 14.39 10.26 22.83
N VAL A 472 14.78 11.03 21.82
CA VAL A 472 14.39 10.86 20.41
C VAL A 472 15.48 11.35 19.47
N ASP A 473 15.51 10.76 18.27
CA ASP A 473 16.19 11.37 17.12
C ASP A 473 15.34 12.51 16.57
N LEU A 474 15.96 13.67 16.32
CA LEU A 474 15.39 14.74 15.51
C LEU A 474 16.14 14.80 14.17
N VAL A 475 15.48 15.26 13.10
CA VAL A 475 16.12 15.46 11.79
C VAL A 475 15.98 16.93 11.36
N ASN A 476 17.09 17.54 10.98
CA ASN A 476 17.12 18.88 10.40
C ASN A 476 16.66 18.82 8.93
N CYS A 477 15.54 19.47 8.60
CA CYS A 477 14.92 19.39 7.27
C CYS A 477 15.72 20.10 6.17
N ARG A 478 16.73 20.91 6.51
CA ARG A 478 17.61 21.59 5.55
C ARG A 478 18.84 20.75 5.14
N THR A 479 19.30 19.87 6.03
CA THR A 479 20.55 19.09 5.86
C THR A 479 20.33 17.57 5.84
N ASN A 480 19.17 17.09 6.29
CA ASN A 480 18.86 15.69 6.64
C ASN A 480 19.77 15.08 7.72
N GLU A 481 20.49 15.91 8.47
CA GLU A 481 21.29 15.50 9.61
C GLU A 481 20.41 14.99 10.77
N ILE A 482 20.87 13.92 11.43
CA ILE A 482 20.21 13.31 12.58
C ILE A 482 20.84 13.86 13.87
N ILE A 483 20.04 14.54 14.68
CA ILE A 483 20.40 15.08 15.99
C ILE A 483 19.96 14.05 17.04
N THR A 484 20.95 13.39 17.66
CA THR A 484 20.74 12.37 18.70
C THR A 484 20.81 12.96 20.11
N GLY A 485 20.11 12.36 21.08
CA GLY A 485 20.18 12.79 22.49
C GLY A 485 19.36 14.03 22.83
N ALA A 486 18.50 14.49 21.91
CA ALA A 486 17.45 15.45 22.20
C ALA A 486 16.24 14.75 22.85
N THR A 487 15.41 15.50 23.57
CA THR A 487 14.15 15.00 24.10
C THR A 487 12.96 15.40 23.23
N VAL A 488 11.86 14.67 23.37
CA VAL A 488 10.53 15.07 22.89
C VAL A 488 10.15 16.45 23.47
N GLY A 489 10.71 16.83 24.61
CA GLY A 489 10.50 18.13 25.23
C GLY A 489 11.05 19.29 24.41
N ASP A 490 12.34 19.21 24.05
CA ASP A 490 13.06 20.25 23.31
C ASP A 490 12.42 20.53 21.94
N PHE A 491 11.83 19.50 21.32
CA PHE A 491 11.07 19.63 20.09
C PHE A 491 9.72 20.37 20.28
N TRP A 492 8.95 20.04 21.32
CA TRP A 492 7.65 20.69 21.52
C TRP A 492 7.78 22.13 22.06
N ASP A 493 8.78 22.42 22.87
CA ASP A 493 9.04 23.77 23.38
C ASP A 493 9.42 24.74 22.23
N GLY A 494 10.17 24.27 21.22
CA GLY A 494 10.48 25.02 20.00
C GLY A 494 9.39 25.06 18.92
N PHE A 495 8.22 24.46 19.15
CA PHE A 495 7.24 24.21 18.08
C PHE A 495 6.56 25.50 17.58
N GLU A 496 6.04 26.34 18.49
CA GLU A 496 5.48 27.68 18.20
C GLU A 496 6.40 28.84 18.61
N ASP A 497 7.49 28.57 19.35
CA ASP A 497 8.49 29.58 19.71
C ASP A 497 9.81 29.33 18.96
N ILE A 498 10.15 30.24 18.05
CA ILE A 498 11.40 30.17 17.26
C ILE A 498 12.62 30.44 18.14
N SER A 499 12.48 31.19 19.25
CA SER A 499 13.60 31.52 20.12
C SER A 499 14.12 30.31 20.91
N SER A 500 13.18 29.45 21.37
CA SER A 500 13.43 28.19 22.09
C SER A 500 13.82 27.00 21.20
N ARG A 501 13.98 27.17 19.88
CA ARG A 501 14.46 26.09 18.99
C ARG A 501 15.95 25.80 19.21
N LEU A 502 16.33 24.53 19.07
CA LEU A 502 17.72 24.12 18.89
C LEU A 502 18.34 24.83 17.67
N ARG A 503 19.64 25.13 17.76
CA ARG A 503 20.38 25.98 16.81
C ARG A 503 21.55 25.23 16.16
N THR A 504 21.94 25.66 14.97
CA THR A 504 23.19 25.20 14.32
C THR A 504 24.42 25.79 15.01
N GLU A 505 25.63 25.39 14.58
CA GLU A 505 26.89 25.95 15.10
C GLU A 505 27.01 27.48 14.86
N GLU A 506 26.39 27.98 13.79
CA GLU A 506 26.30 29.42 13.46
C GLU A 506 25.26 30.17 14.30
N GLY A 507 24.45 29.46 15.12
CA GLY A 507 23.43 30.03 15.99
C GLY A 507 22.03 30.18 15.38
N GLU A 508 21.83 29.75 14.13
CA GLU A 508 20.53 29.86 13.44
C GLU A 508 19.53 28.78 13.90
N PRO A 509 18.23 29.11 14.08
CA PRO A 509 17.24 28.15 14.56
C PRO A 509 16.92 27.09 13.51
N MET A 510 17.02 25.82 13.91
CA MET A 510 16.82 24.68 13.01
C MET A 510 15.34 24.43 12.71
N VAL A 511 15.07 23.89 11.51
CA VAL A 511 13.74 23.40 11.11
C VAL A 511 13.73 21.89 11.29
N LEU A 512 13.10 21.43 12.37
CA LEU A 512 13.20 20.05 12.84
C LEU A 512 11.96 19.23 12.49
N LYS A 513 12.15 17.93 12.26
CA LYS A 513 11.11 16.90 12.30
C LYS A 513 11.47 15.83 13.34
N LEU A 514 10.45 15.35 14.03
CA LEU A 514 10.53 14.24 14.98
C LEU A 514 10.60 12.93 14.20
N LYS A 515 11.65 12.12 14.39
CA LYS A 515 11.86 10.88 13.62
C LYS A 515 11.18 9.69 14.29
N ASP A 516 10.47 8.89 13.49
CA ASP A 516 9.92 7.57 13.86
C ASP A 516 9.17 7.51 15.21
N TRP A 517 8.46 8.59 15.58
CA TRP A 517 7.76 8.70 16.87
C TRP A 517 6.23 8.71 16.70
N PRO A 518 5.46 7.86 17.43
CA PRO A 518 5.91 6.86 18.41
C PRO A 518 6.77 5.72 17.85
N PRO A 519 7.84 5.32 18.55
CA PRO A 519 8.75 4.28 18.10
C PRO A 519 8.20 2.87 18.31
N GLY A 520 8.15 2.09 17.22
CA GLY A 520 8.10 0.61 17.21
C GLY A 520 6.84 -0.10 17.70
N GLU A 521 6.09 0.48 18.64
CA GLU A 521 4.86 -0.09 19.21
C GLU A 521 3.59 0.39 18.48
N ASP A 522 2.45 -0.26 18.72
CA ASP A 522 1.16 0.22 18.22
C ASP A 522 0.86 1.58 18.86
N PHE A 523 0.54 2.59 18.06
CA PHE A 523 0.14 3.92 18.53
C PHE A 523 -0.98 3.86 19.58
N ARG A 524 -1.83 2.84 19.47
CA ARG A 524 -2.89 2.52 20.43
C ARG A 524 -2.40 2.22 21.83
N ASP A 525 -1.23 1.61 21.97
CA ASP A 525 -0.71 1.17 23.27
C ASP A 525 0.02 2.31 23.99
N MET A 526 0.75 3.17 23.25
CA MET A 526 1.37 4.38 23.81
C MET A 526 0.39 5.55 24.02
N MET A 527 -0.60 5.72 23.12
CA MET A 527 -1.53 6.86 23.12
C MET A 527 -3.00 6.44 22.91
N PRO A 528 -3.58 5.59 23.79
CA PRO A 528 -4.93 5.05 23.61
C PRO A 528 -6.01 6.12 23.45
N SER A 529 -5.95 7.21 24.23
CA SER A 529 -6.94 8.29 24.14
C SER A 529 -6.92 9.03 22.79
N ARG A 530 -5.74 9.15 22.15
CA ARG A 530 -5.62 9.75 20.80
C ARG A 530 -6.05 8.75 19.73
N PHE A 531 -5.71 7.47 19.91
CA PHE A 531 -6.13 6.39 19.01
C PHE A 531 -7.65 6.31 18.93
N ASP A 532 -8.33 6.27 20.08
CA ASP A 532 -9.79 6.16 20.13
C ASP A 532 -10.48 7.44 19.58
N ASP A 533 -9.93 8.64 19.85
CA ASP A 533 -10.45 9.90 19.27
C ASP A 533 -10.28 9.96 17.74
N LEU A 534 -9.11 9.56 17.23
CA LEU A 534 -8.85 9.49 15.79
C LEU A 534 -9.73 8.43 15.11
N MET A 535 -9.71 7.19 15.59
CA MET A 535 -10.45 6.07 14.97
C MET A 535 -11.97 6.27 15.02
N LYS A 536 -12.47 6.98 16.02
CA LYS A 536 -13.88 7.38 16.10
C LYS A 536 -14.24 8.42 15.03
N ASN A 537 -13.36 9.37 14.73
CA ASN A 537 -13.67 10.55 13.92
C ASN A 537 -13.06 10.55 12.50
N ILE A 538 -12.21 9.58 12.16
CA ILE A 538 -11.61 9.43 10.83
C ILE A 538 -12.69 9.19 9.75
N PRO A 539 -12.70 9.96 8.63
CA PRO A 539 -13.73 9.86 7.60
C PRO A 539 -13.61 8.59 6.75
N LEU A 540 -14.65 8.33 5.95
CA LEU A 540 -14.80 7.13 5.10
C LEU A 540 -14.51 5.82 5.90
N PRO A 541 -15.19 5.61 7.04
CA PRO A 541 -14.87 4.56 8.01
C PRO A 541 -15.04 3.13 7.49
N GLU A 542 -15.68 2.94 6.34
CA GLU A 542 -15.72 1.68 5.60
C GLU A 542 -14.34 1.30 5.04
N TYR A 543 -13.57 2.31 4.59
CA TYR A 543 -12.25 2.17 3.98
C TYR A 543 -11.11 2.34 4.98
N THR A 544 -11.19 3.33 5.89
CA THR A 544 -10.07 3.71 6.77
C THR A 544 -9.93 2.77 7.98
N ARG A 545 -10.90 2.76 8.90
CA ARG A 545 -10.81 2.06 10.20
C ARG A 545 -10.36 0.59 10.06
N ARG A 546 -9.56 0.11 11.02
CA ARG A 546 -9.13 -1.32 11.16
C ARG A 546 -10.24 -2.39 11.16
N GLY A 547 -11.51 -1.98 11.29
CA GLY A 547 -12.71 -2.82 11.22
C GLY A 547 -13.65 -2.51 10.03
N GLY A 548 -13.23 -1.63 9.11
CA GLY A 548 -14.03 -1.17 7.98
C GLY A 548 -14.41 -2.31 7.03
N LYS A 549 -15.61 -2.20 6.42
CA LYS A 549 -16.15 -3.26 5.53
C LYS A 549 -15.44 -3.35 4.18
N LEU A 550 -14.74 -2.29 3.77
CA LEU A 550 -13.93 -2.20 2.56
C LEU A 550 -12.42 -2.19 2.84
N ASN A 551 -11.96 -1.87 4.07
CA ASN A 551 -10.56 -2.11 4.45
C ASN A 551 -10.24 -3.62 4.39
N LEU A 552 -9.53 -4.07 3.36
CA LEU A 552 -9.28 -5.50 3.15
C LEU A 552 -8.36 -6.09 4.23
N ALA A 553 -7.49 -5.30 4.85
CA ALA A 553 -6.64 -5.79 5.94
C ALA A 553 -7.46 -6.25 7.17
N SER A 554 -8.67 -5.70 7.36
CA SER A 554 -9.61 -6.17 8.39
C SER A 554 -10.05 -7.63 8.21
N ARG A 555 -9.95 -8.17 6.98
CA ARG A 555 -10.33 -9.55 6.62
C ARG A 555 -9.28 -10.59 7.04
N LEU A 556 -8.05 -10.17 7.36
CA LEU A 556 -7.00 -11.09 7.80
C LEU A 556 -7.36 -11.64 9.20
N PRO A 557 -7.57 -12.97 9.37
CA PRO A 557 -8.05 -13.51 10.63
C PRO A 557 -7.07 -13.25 11.78
N ASN A 558 -7.58 -13.03 12.99
CA ASN A 558 -6.81 -12.89 14.25
C ASN A 558 -6.03 -14.16 14.67
N TYR A 559 -5.89 -15.11 13.75
CA TYR A 559 -4.95 -16.23 13.80
C TYR A 559 -3.57 -15.79 13.29
N PHE A 560 -3.51 -14.94 12.26
CA PHE A 560 -2.27 -14.40 11.71
C PHE A 560 -1.86 -13.12 12.46
N VAL A 561 -0.60 -12.74 12.32
CA VAL A 561 -0.15 -11.37 12.63
C VAL A 561 -0.84 -10.42 11.65
N ARG A 562 -1.46 -9.34 12.14
CA ARG A 562 -2.00 -8.28 11.27
C ARG A 562 -0.85 -7.41 10.74
N PRO A 563 -0.95 -6.81 9.54
CA PRO A 563 -0.04 -5.74 9.17
C PRO A 563 -0.16 -4.60 10.17
N ASP A 564 0.98 -3.99 10.52
CA ASP A 564 0.98 -2.65 11.11
C ASP A 564 0.60 -1.66 9.99
N LEU A 565 -0.48 -0.94 10.22
CA LEU A 565 -1.05 0.06 9.31
C LEU A 565 -1.09 1.44 9.99
N GLY A 566 -0.27 1.63 11.02
CA GLY A 566 -0.39 2.77 11.90
C GLY A 566 -1.61 2.68 12.83
N PRO A 567 -2.07 3.82 13.38
CA PRO A 567 -1.77 5.15 12.88
C PRO A 567 -0.33 5.59 13.18
N LYS A 568 0.25 6.46 12.33
CA LYS A 568 1.61 7.02 12.49
C LYS A 568 1.55 8.54 12.57
N MET A 569 2.35 9.16 13.43
CA MET A 569 2.43 10.62 13.56
C MET A 569 3.58 11.22 12.74
N TYR A 570 3.36 12.44 12.26
CA TYR A 570 4.35 13.22 11.51
C TYR A 570 4.38 14.64 12.09
N ASN A 571 5.39 14.91 12.93
CA ASN A 571 5.52 16.15 13.69
C ASN A 571 6.74 16.92 13.20
N ALA A 572 6.56 18.15 12.71
CA ALA A 572 7.66 18.96 12.20
C ALA A 572 7.33 20.46 12.21
N TYR A 573 8.37 21.29 12.24
CA TYR A 573 8.26 22.75 12.14
C TYR A 573 7.89 23.21 10.71
N GLY A 574 7.53 24.49 10.55
CA GLY A 574 7.36 25.13 9.24
C GLY A 574 8.67 25.50 8.54
N LEU A 575 8.66 25.42 7.20
CA LEU A 575 9.70 25.86 6.26
C LEU A 575 9.27 27.22 5.66
N ILE A 576 9.70 28.32 6.26
CA ILE A 576 9.06 29.64 6.07
C ILE A 576 9.90 30.61 5.23
N THR A 577 11.24 30.45 5.16
CA THR A 577 12.09 31.44 4.46
C THR A 577 12.03 31.28 2.92
N PRO A 578 12.45 32.30 2.14
CA PRO A 578 12.51 32.19 0.69
C PRO A 578 13.38 31.02 0.19
N GLU A 579 14.46 30.71 0.91
CA GLU A 579 15.42 29.65 0.62
C GLU A 579 14.88 28.26 0.99
N ASP A 580 13.95 28.20 1.96
CA ASP A 580 13.34 26.95 2.44
C ASP A 580 12.38 26.33 1.40
N ARG A 581 11.90 27.10 0.42
CA ARG A 581 10.95 26.66 -0.64
C ARG A 581 11.42 25.44 -1.47
N LYS A 582 12.72 25.16 -1.48
CA LYS A 582 13.34 24.04 -2.22
C LYS A 582 13.48 22.76 -1.39
N TYR A 583 13.15 22.78 -0.09
CA TYR A 583 13.23 21.62 0.79
C TYR A 583 11.85 21.01 1.05
N GLY A 584 11.82 19.68 1.23
CA GLY A 584 10.66 18.96 1.75
C GLY A 584 10.77 18.77 3.26
N THR A 585 9.65 18.81 3.96
CA THR A 585 9.54 18.19 5.30
C THR A 585 9.57 16.67 5.15
N THR A 586 8.81 16.16 4.18
CA THR A 586 8.90 14.79 3.66
C THR A 586 9.19 14.89 2.17
N ASN A 587 10.27 14.22 1.74
CA ASN A 587 10.69 14.18 0.34
C ASN A 587 9.74 13.32 -0.51
N LEU A 588 9.99 13.31 -1.82
CA LEU A 588 9.23 12.50 -2.77
C LEU A 588 9.46 11.01 -2.51
N HIS A 589 8.38 10.30 -2.20
CA HIS A 589 8.36 8.85 -1.96
C HIS A 589 6.99 8.28 -2.34
N LEU A 590 6.80 6.96 -2.22
CA LEU A 590 5.50 6.30 -2.38
C LEU A 590 5.32 5.19 -1.35
N ASP A 591 4.05 4.87 -1.05
CA ASP A 591 3.66 3.84 -0.09
C ASP A 591 3.05 2.60 -0.76
N VAL A 592 3.19 1.46 -0.08
CA VAL A 592 2.63 0.17 -0.50
C VAL A 592 1.13 0.08 -0.22
N SER A 593 0.65 0.83 0.77
CA SER A 593 -0.73 0.92 1.26
C SER A 593 -1.48 2.09 0.61
N ASP A 594 -2.81 2.09 0.71
CA ASP A 594 -3.56 3.34 0.66
C ASP A 594 -3.41 4.08 2.00
N ALA A 595 -3.40 5.41 2.03
CA ALA A 595 -3.25 6.18 3.28
C ALA A 595 -4.27 7.32 3.41
N ALA A 596 -4.66 7.64 4.65
CA ALA A 596 -5.51 8.79 5.00
C ALA A 596 -4.81 9.69 6.02
N ASN A 597 -4.22 10.80 5.56
CA ASN A 597 -3.44 11.72 6.39
C ASN A 597 -4.30 12.88 6.93
N VAL A 598 -4.45 12.95 8.26
CA VAL A 598 -5.25 13.94 8.98
C VAL A 598 -4.35 15.05 9.56
N MET A 599 -4.62 16.31 9.21
CA MET A 599 -4.01 17.47 9.87
C MET A 599 -4.71 17.75 11.21
N VAL A 600 -4.12 17.34 12.34
CA VAL A 600 -4.76 17.47 13.67
C VAL A 600 -4.41 18.77 14.38
N TYR A 601 -3.25 19.39 14.10
CA TYR A 601 -2.88 20.69 14.66
C TYR A 601 -1.97 21.50 13.72
N VAL A 602 -2.16 22.82 13.70
CA VAL A 602 -1.33 23.80 12.98
C VAL A 602 -0.93 24.92 13.95
N GLY A 603 0.35 24.93 14.32
CA GLY A 603 1.00 25.91 15.18
C GLY A 603 1.66 27.02 14.36
N ILE A 604 1.17 28.24 14.51
CA ILE A 604 1.68 29.44 13.82
C ILE A 604 2.63 30.15 14.80
N PRO A 605 3.93 30.32 14.46
CA PRO A 605 4.88 30.94 15.37
C PRO A 605 4.53 32.39 15.71
N LYS A 606 4.85 32.80 16.94
CA LYS A 606 4.52 34.14 17.44
C LYS A 606 5.69 35.10 17.23
N GLY A 607 5.42 36.34 16.82
CA GLY A 607 6.36 37.46 16.92
C GLY A 607 7.23 37.78 15.68
N GLN A 608 7.00 37.14 14.53
CA GLN A 608 7.59 37.58 13.25
C GLN A 608 6.54 38.29 12.39
N ALA A 609 6.93 39.42 11.79
CA ALA A 609 6.18 40.02 10.69
C ALA A 609 6.31 39.17 9.40
N ASP A 610 5.54 39.53 8.38
CA ASP A 610 5.69 39.10 6.98
C ASP A 610 5.54 37.59 6.66
N GLN A 611 5.39 36.72 7.68
CA GLN A 611 5.20 35.27 7.50
C GLN A 611 3.99 34.92 6.60
N GLU A 612 2.87 35.65 6.72
CA GLU A 612 1.67 35.40 5.89
C GLU A 612 1.93 35.68 4.40
N GLU A 613 2.79 36.64 4.05
CA GLU A 613 3.14 36.96 2.67
C GLU A 613 4.05 35.88 2.07
N GLU A 614 5.11 35.48 2.78
CA GLU A 614 5.99 34.41 2.29
C GLU A 614 5.26 33.04 2.23
N VAL A 615 4.30 32.76 3.13
CA VAL A 615 3.42 31.58 3.02
C VAL A 615 2.48 31.70 1.81
N LEU A 616 1.85 32.85 1.56
CA LEU A 616 1.00 33.07 0.37
C LEU A 616 1.79 32.85 -0.93
N LYS A 617 3.00 33.40 -0.98
CA LYS A 617 3.93 33.28 -2.10
C LYS A 617 4.42 31.84 -2.29
N THR A 618 4.65 31.08 -1.22
CA THR A 618 4.94 29.62 -1.30
C THR A 618 3.73 28.81 -1.79
N ILE A 619 2.50 29.19 -1.42
CA ILE A 619 1.27 28.57 -1.95
C ILE A 619 1.14 28.83 -3.47
N GLN A 620 1.45 30.04 -3.93
CA GLN A 620 1.44 30.44 -5.35
C GLN A 620 2.57 29.79 -6.15
N ASP A 621 3.81 29.81 -5.64
CA ASP A 621 4.97 29.07 -6.19
C ASP A 621 4.80 27.55 -6.10
N GLY A 622 3.82 27.08 -5.32
CA GLY A 622 3.35 25.70 -5.23
C GLY A 622 2.36 25.28 -6.32
N ASP A 623 2.01 26.18 -7.25
CA ASP A 623 1.04 25.93 -8.34
C ASP A 623 -0.39 25.60 -7.82
N SER A 624 -0.78 26.20 -6.68
CA SER A 624 -2.11 26.03 -6.06
C SER A 624 -3.22 26.83 -6.78
N ASP A 625 -4.45 26.30 -6.78
CA ASP A 625 -5.59 26.95 -7.46
C ASP A 625 -6.19 28.18 -6.72
N GLU A 626 -6.98 28.97 -7.44
CA GLU A 626 -7.57 30.21 -6.92
C GLU A 626 -8.51 30.01 -5.71
N LEU A 627 -9.28 28.92 -5.66
CA LEU A 627 -10.16 28.63 -4.52
C LEU A 627 -9.33 28.23 -3.29
N THR A 628 -8.27 27.44 -3.49
CA THR A 628 -7.30 27.08 -2.46
C THR A 628 -6.59 28.33 -1.90
N ILE A 629 -6.21 29.30 -2.74
CA ILE A 629 -5.65 30.59 -2.30
C ILE A 629 -6.68 31.36 -1.45
N LYS A 630 -7.95 31.41 -1.87
CA LYS A 630 -9.01 32.12 -1.15
C LYS A 630 -9.40 31.49 0.20
N ARG A 631 -9.25 30.16 0.38
CA ARG A 631 -9.36 29.53 1.71
C ARG A 631 -8.37 30.12 2.71
N PHE A 632 -7.16 30.46 2.26
CA PHE A 632 -6.18 31.13 3.10
C PHE A 632 -6.51 32.63 3.28
N THR A 633 -6.65 33.38 2.18
CA THR A 633 -6.72 34.85 2.23
C THR A 633 -8.09 35.42 2.62
N GLU A 634 -9.19 34.79 2.21
CA GLU A 634 -10.56 35.26 2.46
C GLU A 634 -11.22 34.53 3.65
N SER A 635 -11.21 33.19 3.69
CA SER A 635 -11.78 32.45 4.83
C SER A 635 -10.95 32.54 6.11
N ARG A 636 -9.65 32.87 6.01
CA ARG A 636 -8.66 32.80 7.11
C ARG A 636 -8.57 31.41 7.76
N GLU A 637 -8.69 30.36 6.95
CA GLU A 637 -8.40 29.00 7.39
C GLU A 637 -6.89 28.85 7.63
N LYS A 638 -6.47 28.03 8.60
CA LYS A 638 -5.04 27.80 8.90
C LYS A 638 -4.43 26.80 7.91
N PRO A 639 -3.55 27.19 6.97
CA PRO A 639 -2.86 26.23 6.11
C PRO A 639 -1.80 25.50 6.93
N GLY A 640 -1.70 24.19 6.82
CA GLY A 640 -0.64 23.42 7.49
C GLY A 640 0.53 23.14 6.57
N ALA A 641 0.27 22.39 5.49
CA ALA A 641 1.31 21.92 4.56
C ALA A 641 0.84 21.98 3.10
N LEU A 642 1.78 22.25 2.21
CA LEU A 642 1.65 22.08 0.77
C LEU A 642 2.09 20.66 0.39
N TRP A 643 1.25 19.96 -0.35
CA TRP A 643 1.52 18.64 -0.91
C TRP A 643 1.62 18.73 -2.44
N HIS A 644 2.49 17.91 -3.02
CA HIS A 644 2.38 17.55 -4.44
C HIS A 644 2.23 16.03 -4.53
N ILE A 645 1.12 15.58 -5.12
CA ILE A 645 0.80 14.17 -5.34
C ILE A 645 0.80 13.90 -6.85
N TYR A 646 1.34 12.76 -7.28
CA TYR A 646 1.36 12.31 -8.67
C TYR A 646 0.66 10.96 -8.81
N ALA A 647 0.12 10.66 -10.00
CA ALA A 647 -0.58 9.41 -10.21
C ALA A 647 0.39 8.22 -10.28
N ALA A 648 0.05 7.09 -9.66
CA ALA A 648 0.88 5.86 -9.60
C ALA A 648 1.26 5.28 -10.98
N LYS A 649 0.57 5.69 -12.05
CA LYS A 649 0.87 5.33 -13.44
C LYS A 649 2.06 6.10 -14.05
N ASP A 650 2.44 7.22 -13.45
CA ASP A 650 3.46 8.15 -13.96
C ASP A 650 4.80 8.02 -13.17
N THR A 651 4.85 7.15 -12.16
CA THR A 651 6.02 6.87 -11.31
C THR A 651 7.30 6.58 -12.11
N GLU A 652 7.24 5.77 -13.17
CA GLU A 652 8.43 5.46 -13.97
C GLU A 652 8.99 6.68 -14.70
N LYS A 653 8.13 7.57 -15.22
CA LYS A 653 8.56 8.82 -15.85
C LYS A 653 9.25 9.75 -14.87
N ILE A 654 8.77 9.77 -13.62
CA ILE A 654 9.36 10.55 -12.52
C ILE A 654 10.73 9.98 -12.15
N ARG A 655 10.87 8.65 -12.13
CA ARG A 655 12.14 7.93 -11.93
C ARG A 655 13.14 8.20 -13.06
N GLU A 656 12.71 8.11 -14.33
CA GLU A 656 13.50 8.49 -15.51
C GLU A 656 13.96 9.96 -15.44
N PHE A 657 13.03 10.88 -15.14
CA PHE A 657 13.32 12.31 -15.00
C PHE A 657 14.35 12.60 -13.90
N LEU A 658 14.18 12.01 -12.71
CA LEU A 658 15.09 12.24 -11.59
C LEU A 658 16.48 11.64 -11.84
N LYS A 659 16.59 10.47 -12.48
CA LYS A 659 17.89 9.90 -12.89
C LYS A 659 18.61 10.81 -13.88
N LYS A 660 17.90 11.33 -14.90
CA LYS A 660 18.45 12.33 -15.82
C LYS A 660 18.90 13.61 -15.12
N VAL A 661 18.12 14.14 -14.19
CA VAL A 661 18.49 15.35 -13.41
C VAL A 661 19.72 15.09 -12.53
N ALA A 662 19.85 13.88 -11.97
CA ALA A 662 21.01 13.48 -11.18
C ALA A 662 22.29 13.40 -12.03
N GLU A 663 22.21 12.79 -13.23
CA GLU A 663 23.30 12.75 -14.22
C GLU A 663 23.74 14.16 -14.64
N GLU A 664 22.79 15.05 -14.93
CA GLU A 664 23.06 16.46 -15.29
C GLU A 664 23.69 17.28 -14.14
N GLN A 665 23.46 16.86 -12.88
CA GLN A 665 24.11 17.43 -11.70
C GLN A 665 25.47 16.79 -11.37
N GLY A 666 25.89 15.76 -12.12
CA GLY A 666 27.14 15.04 -11.87
C GLY A 666 27.09 14.09 -10.66
N GLN A 667 25.91 13.61 -10.27
CA GLN A 667 25.78 12.64 -9.18
C GLN A 667 26.14 11.22 -9.65
N GLU A 668 27.22 10.64 -9.13
CA GLU A 668 27.60 9.24 -9.37
C GLU A 668 26.71 8.27 -8.57
N ASN A 669 25.53 7.96 -9.12
CA ASN A 669 24.57 7.05 -8.49
C ASN A 669 24.82 5.58 -8.87
N PRO A 670 24.62 4.62 -7.93
CA PRO A 670 24.63 3.19 -8.22
C PRO A 670 23.63 2.77 -9.32
N VAL A 671 23.90 1.64 -10.00
CA VAL A 671 23.03 1.10 -11.06
C VAL A 671 21.64 0.71 -10.54
N ASP A 672 21.57 0.31 -9.27
CA ASP A 672 20.39 -0.05 -8.49
C ASP A 672 19.75 1.12 -7.72
N HIS A 673 20.28 2.36 -7.84
CA HIS A 673 19.68 3.55 -7.24
C HIS A 673 18.23 3.77 -7.69
N ASP A 674 17.35 4.14 -6.77
CA ASP A 674 16.00 4.58 -7.08
C ASP A 674 15.65 5.88 -6.35
N PRO A 675 15.58 7.02 -7.07
CA PRO A 675 15.39 8.33 -6.44
C PRO A 675 14.03 8.53 -5.76
N ILE A 676 13.07 7.62 -5.97
CA ILE A 676 11.76 7.65 -5.29
C ILE A 676 11.78 6.79 -4.02
N HIS A 677 12.40 5.60 -4.06
CA HIS A 677 12.49 4.74 -2.88
C HIS A 677 13.53 5.28 -1.88
N ASP A 678 14.66 5.78 -2.36
CA ASP A 678 15.72 6.36 -1.52
C ASP A 678 15.34 7.73 -0.89
N GLN A 679 14.14 8.25 -1.21
CA GLN A 679 13.54 9.49 -0.68
C GLN A 679 14.46 10.72 -0.73
N SER A 680 15.36 10.79 -1.72
CA SER A 680 16.44 11.78 -1.76
C SER A 680 16.05 13.12 -2.40
N TRP A 681 14.91 13.20 -3.09
CA TRP A 681 14.51 14.36 -3.88
C TRP A 681 13.27 15.08 -3.35
N TYR A 682 13.25 16.41 -3.51
CA TYR A 682 12.03 17.23 -3.44
C TYR A 682 11.88 17.99 -4.76
N LEU A 683 10.73 17.86 -5.41
CA LEU A 683 10.44 18.54 -6.67
C LEU A 683 10.06 20.01 -6.39
N ASP A 684 11.06 20.90 -6.46
CA ASP A 684 10.86 22.34 -6.41
C ASP A 684 10.08 22.86 -7.65
N ARG A 685 9.79 24.16 -7.68
CA ARG A 685 9.03 24.78 -8.78
C ARG A 685 9.69 24.61 -10.15
N SER A 686 11.03 24.58 -10.21
CA SER A 686 11.78 24.37 -11.45
C SER A 686 11.66 22.91 -11.93
N LEU A 687 11.80 21.96 -11.01
CA LEU A 687 11.73 20.53 -11.31
C LEU A 687 10.31 20.10 -11.68
N ARG A 688 9.27 20.57 -10.98
CA ARG A 688 7.86 20.28 -11.34
C ARG A 688 7.50 20.81 -12.73
N LYS A 689 7.89 22.05 -13.03
CA LYS A 689 7.67 22.66 -14.35
C LYS A 689 8.38 21.86 -15.45
N ARG A 690 9.64 21.45 -15.21
CA ARG A 690 10.44 20.68 -16.17
C ARG A 690 9.89 19.27 -16.38
N LEU A 691 9.51 18.57 -15.31
CA LEU A 691 8.84 17.27 -15.34
C LEU A 691 7.56 17.31 -16.19
N HIS A 692 6.76 18.38 -16.06
CA HIS A 692 5.59 18.60 -16.91
C HIS A 692 5.95 18.84 -18.37
N GLN A 693 6.95 19.68 -18.65
CA GLN A 693 7.37 20.04 -20.01
C GLN A 693 8.05 18.90 -20.77
N GLU A 694 8.84 18.05 -20.10
CA GLU A 694 9.59 16.96 -20.76
C GLU A 694 8.82 15.63 -20.79
N TYR A 695 8.06 15.28 -19.74
CA TYR A 695 7.41 13.96 -19.61
C TYR A 695 5.87 14.02 -19.62
N GLY A 696 5.27 15.21 -19.72
CA GLY A 696 3.82 15.42 -19.72
C GLY A 696 3.13 15.06 -18.40
N VAL A 697 3.88 14.91 -17.31
CA VAL A 697 3.36 14.54 -15.99
C VAL A 697 2.77 15.78 -15.30
N GLN A 698 1.58 15.66 -14.72
CA GLN A 698 0.96 16.74 -13.93
C GLN A 698 0.40 16.13 -12.64
N GLY A 699 0.79 16.70 -11.51
CA GLY A 699 0.28 16.30 -10.20
C GLY A 699 -0.94 17.10 -9.74
N TRP A 700 -1.28 16.92 -8.47
CA TRP A 700 -2.19 17.77 -7.70
C TRP A 700 -1.36 18.55 -6.67
N ALA A 701 -1.41 19.88 -6.74
CA ALA A 701 -0.93 20.77 -5.69
C ALA A 701 -2.06 20.98 -4.67
N ILE A 702 -1.85 20.57 -3.42
CA ILE A 702 -2.89 20.55 -2.39
C ILE A 702 -2.37 21.26 -1.13
N VAL A 703 -3.02 22.35 -0.72
CA VAL A 703 -2.79 22.93 0.60
C VAL A 703 -3.73 22.23 1.59
N GLN A 704 -3.16 21.49 2.53
CA GLN A 704 -3.88 20.81 3.60
C GLN A 704 -4.04 21.78 4.78
N PHE A 705 -5.26 22.21 5.05
CA PHE A 705 -5.58 23.09 6.19
C PHE A 705 -5.87 22.27 7.46
N LEU A 706 -6.01 22.95 8.61
CA LEU A 706 -6.38 22.30 9.88
C LEU A 706 -7.65 21.46 9.73
N GLY A 707 -7.56 20.16 10.03
CA GLY A 707 -8.66 19.20 9.91
C GLY A 707 -9.01 18.75 8.49
N ASP A 708 -8.24 19.12 7.48
CA ASP A 708 -8.32 18.47 6.17
C ASP A 708 -7.63 17.10 6.23
N VAL A 709 -8.33 16.10 5.68
CA VAL A 709 -7.81 14.74 5.48
C VAL A 709 -7.50 14.53 4.01
N VAL A 710 -6.24 14.23 3.70
CA VAL A 710 -5.79 13.90 2.35
C VAL A 710 -5.73 12.38 2.21
N PHE A 711 -6.40 11.84 1.20
CA PHE A 711 -6.38 10.42 0.86
C PHE A 711 -5.39 10.19 -0.29
N ILE A 712 -4.39 9.34 -0.05
CA ILE A 712 -3.29 9.02 -0.98
C ILE A 712 -3.46 7.59 -1.51
N PRO A 713 -3.65 7.39 -2.83
CA PRO A 713 -3.70 6.06 -3.45
C PRO A 713 -2.40 5.27 -3.31
N ALA A 714 -2.47 3.96 -3.11
CA ALA A 714 -1.30 3.10 -3.08
C ALA A 714 -0.42 3.25 -4.34
N GLY A 715 0.88 3.51 -4.13
CA GLY A 715 1.86 3.74 -5.19
C GLY A 715 1.88 5.14 -5.80
N ALA A 716 1.08 6.09 -5.31
CA ALA A 716 1.12 7.49 -5.77
C ALA A 716 2.36 8.21 -5.21
N PRO A 717 3.31 8.66 -6.05
CA PRO A 717 4.47 9.42 -5.58
C PRO A 717 4.00 10.75 -5.00
N HIS A 718 4.49 11.12 -3.81
CA HIS A 718 4.10 12.36 -3.16
C HIS A 718 5.17 12.94 -2.24
N GLN A 719 5.10 14.26 -2.02
CA GLN A 719 6.03 15.04 -1.19
C GLN A 719 5.26 16.08 -0.37
N VAL A 720 5.83 16.50 0.77
CA VAL A 720 5.17 17.39 1.74
C VAL A 720 6.11 18.51 2.21
N HIS A 721 5.64 19.75 2.15
CA HIS A 721 6.34 20.94 2.62
C HIS A 721 5.46 21.68 3.64
N ASN A 722 5.87 21.69 4.91
CA ASN A 722 5.16 22.40 5.97
C ASN A 722 5.24 23.92 5.79
N LEU A 723 4.09 24.59 5.69
CA LEU A 723 4.00 26.05 5.68
C LEU A 723 4.10 26.62 7.10
N TYR A 724 3.52 25.91 8.08
CA TYR A 724 3.63 26.18 9.52
C TYR A 724 3.95 24.89 10.30
N SER A 725 4.20 24.98 11.61
CA SER A 725 4.49 23.81 12.43
C SER A 725 3.26 22.88 12.48
N CYS A 726 3.41 21.64 12.03
CA CYS A 726 2.30 20.70 11.81
C CYS A 726 2.39 19.45 12.68
N ILE A 727 1.23 19.04 13.19
CA ILE A 727 0.99 17.70 13.75
C ILE A 727 0.03 17.00 12.78
N LYS A 728 0.49 15.93 12.14
CA LYS A 728 -0.33 15.10 11.25
C LYS A 728 -0.37 13.66 11.77
N VAL A 729 -1.45 12.95 11.46
CA VAL A 729 -1.56 11.50 11.73
C VAL A 729 -2.10 10.79 10.50
N ALA A 730 -1.45 9.72 10.05
CA ALA A 730 -1.97 8.86 8.97
C ALA A 730 -2.45 7.52 9.52
N GLU A 731 -3.54 6.98 8.97
CA GLU A 731 -3.93 5.56 9.07
C GLU A 731 -3.85 4.95 7.66
N ASP A 732 -3.19 3.80 7.55
CA ASP A 732 -3.09 3.06 6.30
C ASP A 732 -4.27 2.08 6.16
N PHE A 733 -4.64 1.80 4.91
CA PHE A 733 -5.64 0.80 4.58
C PHE A 733 -5.30 0.10 3.26
N VAL A 734 -6.11 -0.92 2.92
CA VAL A 734 -5.97 -1.66 1.65
C VAL A 734 -7.34 -1.71 1.01
N SER A 735 -7.57 -0.90 -0.02
CA SER A 735 -8.84 -0.85 -0.75
C SER A 735 -8.98 -1.97 -1.80
N PRO A 736 -10.21 -2.45 -2.11
CA PRO A 736 -10.47 -3.36 -3.24
C PRO A 736 -9.98 -2.81 -4.59
N GLU A 737 -10.02 -1.50 -4.73
CA GLU A 737 -9.61 -0.72 -5.91
C GLU A 737 -8.09 -0.82 -6.13
N HIS A 738 -7.28 -0.67 -5.08
CA HIS A 738 -5.81 -0.56 -5.20
C HIS A 738 -5.01 -1.77 -4.71
N VAL A 739 -5.63 -2.82 -4.14
CA VAL A 739 -4.92 -4.05 -3.71
C VAL A 739 -4.03 -4.68 -4.80
N LYS A 740 -4.36 -4.43 -6.08
CA LYS A 740 -3.50 -4.77 -7.23
C LYS A 740 -2.16 -4.02 -7.17
N HIS A 741 -2.19 -2.70 -7.01
CA HIS A 741 -0.97 -1.88 -6.90
C HIS A 741 -0.19 -2.25 -5.64
N CYS A 742 -0.85 -2.43 -4.49
CA CYS A 742 -0.21 -2.95 -3.28
C CYS A 742 0.57 -4.25 -3.55
N PHE A 743 0.01 -5.17 -4.35
CA PHE A 743 0.67 -6.42 -4.72
C PHE A 743 1.90 -6.23 -5.61
N TRP A 744 1.85 -5.34 -6.61
CA TRP A 744 3.00 -5.04 -7.48
C TRP A 744 4.12 -4.35 -6.70
N LEU A 745 3.78 -3.35 -5.88
CA LEU A 745 4.73 -2.65 -5.01
C LEU A 745 5.38 -3.64 -4.03
N THR A 746 4.59 -4.52 -3.39
CA THR A 746 5.12 -5.60 -2.51
C THR A 746 6.06 -6.57 -3.22
N GLN A 747 6.13 -6.58 -4.56
CA GLN A 747 7.15 -7.30 -5.34
C GLN A 747 8.32 -6.39 -5.74
N GLU A 748 8.08 -5.14 -6.11
CA GLU A 748 9.08 -4.10 -6.42
C GLU A 748 10.03 -3.85 -5.24
N PHE A 749 9.48 -3.63 -4.04
CA PHE A 749 10.23 -3.42 -2.80
C PHE A 749 11.19 -4.58 -2.43
N ARG A 750 11.04 -5.78 -3.03
CA ARG A 750 11.93 -6.95 -2.84
C ARG A 750 13.21 -6.90 -3.65
N TYR A 751 13.29 -5.99 -4.62
CA TYR A 751 14.48 -5.77 -5.44
C TYR A 751 15.34 -4.61 -4.94
N LEU A 752 14.88 -3.89 -3.91
CA LEU A 752 15.67 -2.90 -3.19
C LEU A 752 16.71 -3.57 -2.28
N SER A 753 17.70 -2.78 -1.83
CA SER A 753 18.72 -3.24 -0.91
C SER A 753 18.13 -3.77 0.41
N HIS A 754 18.75 -4.80 1.00
CA HIS A 754 18.35 -5.35 2.30
C HIS A 754 18.44 -4.35 3.46
N THR A 755 19.11 -3.21 3.26
CA THR A 755 19.21 -2.06 4.18
C THR A 755 18.06 -1.07 4.05
N HIS A 756 17.19 -1.20 3.05
CA HIS A 756 16.08 -0.28 2.82
C HIS A 756 14.94 -0.49 3.83
N THR A 757 14.41 0.59 4.42
CA THR A 757 13.40 0.54 5.50
C THR A 757 12.07 -0.12 5.10
N ASN A 758 11.80 -0.19 3.79
CA ASN A 758 10.62 -0.83 3.20
C ASN A 758 10.93 -2.14 2.45
N HIS A 759 12.14 -2.72 2.58
CA HIS A 759 12.49 -4.03 1.99
C HIS A 759 11.60 -5.16 2.53
N GLU A 760 11.24 -5.12 3.82
CA GLU A 760 10.26 -6.06 4.38
C GLU A 760 8.86 -5.81 3.81
N ASP A 761 8.28 -6.82 3.17
CA ASP A 761 6.82 -6.94 3.01
C ASP A 761 6.20 -6.79 4.41
N LYS A 762 5.41 -5.73 4.65
CA LYS A 762 4.65 -5.54 5.90
C LYS A 762 3.17 -5.94 5.75
N LEU A 763 2.62 -5.82 4.54
CA LEU A 763 1.18 -5.92 4.26
C LEU A 763 0.60 -7.34 4.13
N GLN A 764 1.42 -8.36 3.82
CA GLN A 764 0.94 -9.73 3.53
C GLN A 764 -0.13 -9.80 2.44
N VAL A 765 -0.02 -9.00 1.37
CA VAL A 765 -1.10 -8.77 0.38
C VAL A 765 -1.72 -10.07 -0.17
N LYS A 766 -0.93 -11.14 -0.36
CA LYS A 766 -1.43 -12.47 -0.77
C LYS A 766 -2.43 -13.08 0.23
N ASN A 767 -2.15 -13.00 1.55
CA ASN A 767 -3.07 -13.45 2.61
C ASN A 767 -4.32 -12.56 2.67
N VAL A 768 -4.16 -11.25 2.51
CA VAL A 768 -5.26 -10.27 2.50
C VAL A 768 -6.24 -10.57 1.35
N ILE A 769 -5.75 -10.74 0.12
CA ILE A 769 -6.56 -11.13 -1.04
C ILE A 769 -7.27 -12.47 -0.79
N TYR A 770 -6.54 -13.49 -0.30
CA TYR A 770 -7.11 -14.81 -0.03
C TYR A 770 -8.30 -14.74 0.94
N HIS A 771 -8.11 -14.09 2.10
CA HIS A 771 -9.14 -14.06 3.14
C HIS A 771 -10.31 -13.14 2.79
N ALA A 772 -10.06 -12.01 2.11
CA ALA A 772 -11.12 -11.15 1.59
C ALA A 772 -12.03 -11.90 0.58
N VAL A 773 -11.44 -12.67 -0.34
CA VAL A 773 -12.23 -13.51 -1.28
C VAL A 773 -12.94 -14.65 -0.56
N LYS A 774 -12.27 -15.35 0.36
CA LYS A 774 -12.85 -16.45 1.15
C LYS A 774 -14.10 -16.00 1.91
N ASP A 775 -14.05 -14.81 2.52
CA ASP A 775 -15.13 -14.27 3.33
C ASP A 775 -16.28 -13.69 2.48
N ALA A 776 -15.97 -13.02 1.37
CA ALA A 776 -16.97 -12.58 0.39
C ALA A 776 -17.73 -13.79 -0.23
N VAL A 777 -17.00 -14.86 -0.57
CA VAL A 777 -17.57 -16.15 -1.00
C VAL A 777 -18.43 -16.77 0.11
N GLY A 778 -18.03 -16.67 1.38
CA GLY A 778 -18.82 -17.14 2.52
C GLY A 778 -20.19 -16.45 2.60
N ILE A 779 -20.21 -15.12 2.54
CA ILE A 779 -21.45 -14.32 2.51
C ILE A 779 -22.33 -14.68 1.31
N LEU A 780 -21.77 -14.67 0.10
CA LEU A 780 -22.50 -14.95 -1.13
C LEU A 780 -23.05 -16.39 -1.16
N ARG A 781 -22.33 -17.36 -0.56
CA ARG A 781 -22.79 -18.75 -0.43
C ARG A 781 -23.90 -18.89 0.61
N ALA A 782 -23.77 -18.23 1.76
CA ALA A 782 -24.78 -18.26 2.83
C ALA A 782 -26.12 -17.65 2.39
N ASN A 783 -26.08 -16.73 1.42
CA ASN A 783 -27.25 -16.03 0.89
C ASN A 783 -27.76 -16.59 -0.46
N GLU A 784 -27.27 -17.74 -0.96
CA GLU A 784 -27.74 -18.29 -2.25
C GLU A 784 -29.27 -18.52 -2.30
N SER A 785 -29.91 -18.75 -1.16
CA SER A 785 -31.37 -18.91 -1.06
C SER A 785 -32.16 -17.62 -1.34
N SER A 786 -31.55 -16.43 -1.28
CA SER A 786 -32.22 -15.18 -1.65
C SER A 786 -32.32 -14.98 -3.16
N LEU A 787 -31.44 -15.60 -3.95
CA LEU A 787 -31.57 -15.70 -5.43
C LEU A 787 -32.79 -16.54 -5.87
N SER A 788 -33.38 -17.32 -4.95
CA SER A 788 -34.47 -18.25 -5.22
C SER A 788 -35.85 -17.73 -4.83
N ARG A 789 -35.97 -16.45 -4.45
CA ARG A 789 -37.26 -15.79 -4.19
C ARG A 789 -37.60 -14.86 -5.36
N PRO A 790 -38.74 -15.05 -6.04
CA PRO A 790 -39.24 -14.13 -7.06
C PRO A 790 -39.77 -12.81 -6.46
#